data_AF-A0A8T6DNQ8-F1
#
_entry.id   AF-A0A8T6DNQ8-F1
#
_cell.length_a   1.000
_cell.length_b   1.000
_cell.length_c   1.000
_cell.angle_alpha   90.00
_cell.angle_beta   90.00
_cell.angle_gamma   90.00
#
_symmetry.space_group_name_H-M   'P 1'
#
loop_
_entity.id
_entity.type
_entity.pdbx_description
1 polymer ?
#
loop_
_entity_poly.entity_id
_entity_poly.type
_entity_poly.pdbx_seq_one_letter_code
_entity_poly.pdbx_strand_id
1 'polypeptide(L)'
;NLAVPTFFALTAGGVYTIVYNLVRSASRRLDDSMGILISDPSRSPVLMGLVGVAFVVVLGNLDGAIQVWHGVGNVLSGQPFGEFDFWRSSRMMPPDPPGHEITEFPFFTFLFADLHAHLMAIPFTVLMLGLALAVVLAGRRLQADASRAEPSTSQTDISAMGALRAAMSSIFTAANLRIVILGIAVGSLAPLNTWDLPTYIIVAAAAILFAEFLSHGGITLLVLLRAVVKTVFMVIAGFAAFLPYHLAGETFYNSIESTTNTTVLWQFLAIFGLFVFIIATFAIDELAGSASRYANALRRKFSQLYDVLDGADEAAHAGGARSAVALVNADGEVNASDDRRAIPAGNVGDNSNTVTVVGADADSKDGITVPGSNAVNIGHADGGNAAASRNSINGNAPVSTAWLFAALAGALLVANAITAAFSGVVGSTVPFALALSLLLVAIGAGVLLRGRPDAAQLGFALLLALVALSLVVGLDFFRVEGDIDRLNSIFKFYLQVWVMLGIASAYLLWRLFRVQSSVLSRIAPVRRAWQISLAALLIGVAIYPVLGTQDRLRDRFEGYVTPLTLNGIAFMEGSSFREKNGELIDLATDYEGIRWLRRNVQGSPIVLEAVTPSYRWAGRVSMYTGLPSVIGWQWHQEQQRAGYAYEVSRRTEAVRTIYSTQDVAQALALMRAYNVKYVYLGHLERIYFPEGMAKFADNLDGALDRVFDNGETAIYRVRDIG
;
A
#
# COMPACT_ATOMS: atom_id res chain seq x y z
N ASN A 1 -7.92 20.23 17.89
CA ASN A 1 -8.69 19.00 18.25
C ASN A 1 -9.09 18.13 17.07
N LEU A 2 -9.19 18.62 15.82
CA LEU A 2 -9.56 17.78 14.65
C LEU A 2 -8.41 17.41 13.71
N ALA A 3 -7.15 17.73 14.06
CA ALA A 3 -6.00 17.48 13.20
C ALA A 3 -5.84 15.98 12.88
N VAL A 4 -5.69 15.12 13.89
CA VAL A 4 -5.53 13.66 13.71
C VAL A 4 -6.70 13.03 12.94
N PRO A 5 -7.98 13.28 13.30
CA PRO A 5 -9.12 12.80 12.49
C PRO A 5 -9.10 13.30 11.04
N THR A 6 -8.61 14.51 10.79
CA THR A 6 -8.48 15.06 9.43
C THR A 6 -7.42 14.30 8.62
N PHE A 7 -6.24 14.05 9.20
CA PHE A 7 -5.20 13.25 8.54
C PHE A 7 -5.68 11.82 8.27
N PHE A 8 -6.42 11.21 9.20
CA PHE A 8 -7.05 9.91 9.00
C PHE A 8 -8.04 9.94 7.82
N ALA A 9 -8.96 10.92 7.80
CA ALA A 9 -9.97 11.04 6.76
C ALA A 9 -9.37 11.30 5.37
N LEU A 10 -8.35 12.15 5.28
CA LEU A 10 -7.62 12.39 4.02
C LEU A 10 -6.93 11.13 3.53
N THR A 11 -6.31 10.37 4.43
CA THR A 11 -5.66 9.09 4.10
C THR A 11 -6.69 8.08 3.60
N ALA A 12 -7.79 7.88 4.34
CA ALA A 12 -8.86 6.97 3.96
C ALA A 12 -9.48 7.36 2.60
N GLY A 13 -9.77 8.64 2.39
CA GLY A 13 -10.30 9.15 1.12
C GLY A 13 -9.34 8.94 -0.06
N GLY A 14 -8.05 9.18 0.15
CA GLY A 14 -7.01 8.93 -0.84
C GLY A 14 -6.89 7.45 -1.21
N VAL A 15 -6.81 6.57 -0.21
CA VAL A 15 -6.73 5.11 -0.41
C VAL A 15 -7.96 4.58 -1.13
N TYR A 16 -9.16 4.99 -0.68
CA TYR A 16 -10.41 4.64 -1.35
C TYR A 16 -10.36 5.03 -2.83
N THR A 17 -9.93 6.26 -3.13
CA THR A 17 -9.86 6.78 -4.49
C THR A 17 -8.91 5.97 -5.36
N ILE A 18 -7.74 5.60 -4.86
CA ILE A 18 -6.75 4.81 -5.61
C ILE A 18 -7.31 3.43 -5.93
N VAL A 19 -7.78 2.70 -4.92
CA VAL A 19 -8.24 1.32 -5.09
C VAL A 19 -9.53 1.27 -5.93
N TYR A 20 -10.47 2.19 -5.70
CA TYR A 20 -11.66 2.35 -6.52
C TYR A 20 -11.29 2.54 -8.00
N ASN A 21 -10.38 3.46 -8.31
CA ASN A 21 -10.01 3.75 -9.70
C ASN A 21 -9.22 2.62 -10.34
N LEU A 22 -8.34 1.94 -9.60
CA LEU A 22 -7.65 0.73 -10.05
C LEU A 22 -8.67 -0.34 -10.48
N VAL A 23 -9.60 -0.69 -9.58
CA VAL A 23 -10.60 -1.73 -9.81
C VAL A 23 -11.60 -1.32 -10.90
N ARG A 24 -12.12 -0.09 -10.87
CA ARG A 24 -13.07 0.41 -11.88
C ARG A 24 -12.44 0.42 -13.27
N SER A 25 -11.19 0.88 -13.38
CA SER A 25 -10.47 0.93 -14.65
C SER A 25 -10.16 -0.45 -15.19
N ALA A 26 -9.72 -1.38 -14.34
CA ALA A 26 -9.45 -2.76 -14.74
C ALA A 26 -10.75 -3.50 -15.12
N SER A 27 -11.81 -3.39 -14.33
CA SER A 27 -13.09 -4.07 -14.60
C SER A 27 -13.64 -3.68 -15.96
N ARG A 28 -13.71 -2.37 -16.28
CA ARG A 28 -14.21 -1.91 -17.58
C ARG A 28 -13.46 -2.58 -18.74
N ARG A 29 -12.13 -2.62 -18.66
CA ARG A 29 -11.30 -3.20 -19.73
C ARG A 29 -11.47 -4.72 -19.85
N LEU A 30 -11.62 -5.41 -18.72
CA LEU A 30 -11.89 -6.84 -18.73
C LEU A 30 -13.30 -7.14 -19.27
N ASP A 31 -14.29 -6.34 -18.89
CA ASP A 31 -15.68 -6.49 -19.33
C ASP A 31 -15.83 -6.22 -20.83
N ASP A 32 -15.20 -5.16 -21.34
CA ASP A 32 -15.12 -4.86 -22.78
C ASP A 32 -14.49 -6.03 -23.55
N SER A 33 -13.46 -6.69 -22.98
CA SER A 33 -12.80 -7.83 -23.62
C SER A 33 -13.58 -9.14 -23.58
N MET A 34 -14.47 -9.32 -22.60
CA MET A 34 -15.22 -10.57 -22.39
C MET A 34 -16.67 -10.50 -22.88
N GLY A 35 -17.19 -9.30 -23.22
CA GLY A 35 -18.58 -9.11 -23.64
C GLY A 35 -19.62 -9.37 -22.54
N ILE A 36 -19.24 -9.26 -21.26
CA ILE A 36 -20.08 -9.63 -20.12
C ILE A 36 -20.73 -8.38 -19.48
N LEU A 37 -22.06 -8.31 -19.54
CA LEU A 37 -22.91 -7.36 -18.82
C LEU A 37 -23.57 -8.04 -17.61
N ILE A 38 -22.84 -8.35 -16.54
CA ILE A 38 -23.46 -8.88 -15.31
C ILE A 38 -22.92 -8.18 -14.05
N SER A 39 -23.84 -7.66 -13.25
CA SER A 39 -23.64 -7.07 -11.93
C SER A 39 -23.49 -8.14 -10.86
N ASP A 40 -22.27 -8.37 -10.38
CA ASP A 40 -21.99 -9.22 -9.22
C ASP A 40 -21.35 -8.34 -8.11
N PRO A 41 -21.82 -8.40 -6.85
CA PRO A 41 -21.34 -7.53 -5.77
C PRO A 41 -19.83 -7.65 -5.48
N SER A 42 -19.23 -8.82 -5.71
CA SER A 42 -17.77 -9.04 -5.58
C SER A 42 -16.94 -8.28 -6.61
N ARG A 43 -17.62 -7.66 -7.60
CA ARG A 43 -17.06 -6.82 -8.66
C ARG A 43 -17.08 -5.34 -8.31
N SER A 44 -17.64 -4.96 -7.17
CA SER A 44 -17.90 -3.57 -6.82
C SER A 44 -16.60 -2.80 -6.54
N PRO A 45 -16.26 -1.78 -7.37
CA PRO A 45 -15.14 -0.90 -7.08
C PRO A 45 -15.32 -0.13 -5.78
N VAL A 46 -16.58 0.12 -5.37
CA VAL A 46 -16.91 0.76 -4.09
C VAL A 46 -16.49 -0.13 -2.92
N LEU A 47 -16.86 -1.40 -2.95
CA LEU A 47 -16.48 -2.37 -1.91
C LEU A 47 -14.96 -2.48 -1.83
N MET A 48 -14.28 -2.60 -2.98
CA MET A 48 -12.82 -2.71 -2.98
C MET A 48 -12.12 -1.43 -2.52
N GLY A 49 -12.69 -0.26 -2.79
CA GLY A 49 -12.24 1.00 -2.19
C GLY A 49 -12.29 0.93 -0.66
N LEU A 50 -13.39 0.42 -0.08
CA LEU A 50 -13.52 0.23 1.37
C LEU A 50 -12.57 -0.84 1.92
N VAL A 51 -12.36 -1.94 1.19
CA VAL A 51 -11.35 -2.96 1.55
C VAL A 51 -9.95 -2.35 1.57
N GLY A 52 -9.62 -1.49 0.60
CA GLY A 52 -8.38 -0.72 0.61
C GLY A 52 -8.22 0.14 1.86
N VAL A 53 -9.28 0.89 2.23
CA VAL A 53 -9.29 1.67 3.47
C VAL A 53 -9.08 0.77 4.69
N ALA A 54 -9.76 -0.36 4.74
CA ALA A 54 -9.61 -1.31 5.84
C ALA A 54 -8.16 -1.81 5.96
N PHE A 55 -7.57 -2.22 4.83
CA PHE A 55 -6.20 -2.75 4.78
C PHE A 55 -5.15 -1.71 5.18
N VAL A 56 -5.32 -0.45 4.77
CA VAL A 56 -4.30 0.57 5.02
C VAL A 56 -4.45 1.21 6.40
N VAL A 57 -5.66 1.62 6.81
CA VAL A 57 -5.82 2.48 8.00
C VAL A 57 -6.68 1.91 9.13
N VAL A 58 -7.34 0.75 8.95
CA VAL A 58 -8.23 0.18 9.99
C VAL A 58 -7.65 -1.07 10.63
N LEU A 59 -7.14 -2.02 9.84
CA LEU A 59 -6.67 -3.30 10.35
C LEU A 59 -5.29 -3.16 11.00
N GLY A 60 -5.05 -3.97 12.03
CA GLY A 60 -3.74 -4.11 12.67
C GLY A 60 -2.93 -5.25 12.09
N ASN A 61 -1.89 -5.68 12.81
CA ASN A 61 -1.12 -6.89 12.48
C ASN A 61 -1.66 -8.12 13.23
N LEU A 62 -0.99 -9.27 13.09
CA LEU A 62 -1.42 -10.53 13.69
C LEU A 62 -1.06 -10.67 15.18
N ASP A 63 -0.32 -9.73 15.79
CA ASP A 63 0.06 -9.84 17.20
C ASP A 63 -1.17 -9.87 18.13
N GLY A 64 -2.24 -9.13 17.80
CA GLY A 64 -3.48 -9.21 18.57
C GLY A 64 -4.05 -10.64 18.64
N ALA A 65 -3.97 -11.39 17.53
CA ALA A 65 -4.36 -12.80 17.51
C ALA A 65 -3.40 -13.69 18.33
N ILE A 66 -2.10 -13.41 18.27
CA ILE A 66 -1.08 -14.12 19.05
C ILE A 66 -1.31 -13.91 20.55
N GLN A 67 -1.60 -12.69 20.99
CA GLN A 67 -1.92 -12.38 22.38
C GLN A 67 -3.18 -13.13 22.86
N VAL A 68 -4.26 -13.12 22.06
CA VAL A 68 -5.48 -13.86 22.38
C VAL A 68 -5.22 -15.37 22.44
N TRP A 69 -4.42 -15.91 21.52
CA TRP A 69 -4.04 -17.32 21.53
C TRP A 69 -3.28 -17.70 22.80
N HIS A 70 -2.30 -16.89 23.22
CA HIS A 70 -1.60 -17.09 24.49
C HIS A 70 -2.56 -17.02 25.69
N GLY A 71 -3.49 -16.06 25.71
CA GLY A 71 -4.48 -15.95 26.78
C GLY A 71 -5.41 -17.15 26.88
N VAL A 72 -5.85 -17.71 25.74
CA VAL A 72 -6.59 -18.98 25.71
C VAL A 72 -5.74 -20.12 26.29
N GLY A 73 -4.46 -20.21 25.90
CA GLY A 73 -3.53 -21.20 26.44
C GLY A 73 -3.35 -21.11 27.96
N ASN A 74 -3.31 -19.90 28.51
CA ASN A 74 -3.25 -19.65 29.95
C ASN A 74 -4.51 -20.18 30.65
N VAL A 75 -5.71 -19.86 30.13
CA VAL A 75 -6.98 -20.35 30.68
C VAL A 75 -7.06 -21.87 30.66
N LEU A 76 -6.64 -22.50 29.55
CA LEU A 76 -6.60 -23.96 29.45
C LEU A 76 -5.61 -24.60 30.43
N SER A 77 -4.58 -23.85 30.84
CA SER A 77 -3.59 -24.26 31.85
C SER A 77 -4.00 -23.88 33.29
N GLY A 78 -5.23 -23.39 33.51
CA GLY A 78 -5.73 -22.97 34.82
C GLY A 78 -5.23 -21.61 35.31
N GLN A 79 -4.60 -20.81 34.44
CA GLN A 79 -4.16 -19.44 34.72
C GLN A 79 -5.19 -18.41 34.23
N PRO A 80 -5.22 -17.17 34.75
CA PRO A 80 -6.03 -16.10 34.17
C PRO A 80 -5.66 -15.83 32.71
N PHE A 81 -6.61 -15.33 31.91
CA PHE A 81 -6.38 -15.00 30.50
C PHE A 81 -5.21 -14.03 30.29
N GLY A 82 -4.98 -13.12 31.23
CA GLY A 82 -3.97 -12.06 31.14
C GLY A 82 -4.55 -10.76 30.58
N GLU A 83 -3.69 -9.75 30.43
CA GLU A 83 -4.03 -8.44 29.88
C GLU A 83 -3.55 -8.33 28.43
N PHE A 84 -4.25 -7.50 27.64
CA PHE A 84 -3.83 -7.19 26.27
C PHE A 84 -2.82 -6.04 26.33
N ASP A 85 -1.73 -6.14 25.59
CA ASP A 85 -0.68 -5.13 25.53
C ASP A 85 -0.79 -4.34 24.21
N PHE A 86 -1.29 -3.10 24.30
CA PHE A 86 -1.37 -2.16 23.18
C PHE A 86 -0.01 -1.91 22.49
N TRP A 87 1.07 -1.85 23.27
CA TRP A 87 2.39 -1.44 22.81
C TRP A 87 3.14 -2.58 22.11
N ARG A 88 2.95 -3.81 22.55
CA ARG A 88 3.59 -5.01 21.98
C ARG A 88 3.36 -5.15 20.49
N SER A 89 2.16 -4.85 19.99
CA SER A 89 1.85 -5.00 18.57
C SER A 89 2.63 -4.03 17.68
N SER A 90 3.19 -2.94 18.20
CA SER A 90 4.11 -2.05 17.45
C SER A 90 5.59 -2.35 17.73
N ARG A 91 5.90 -3.46 18.42
CA ARG A 91 7.26 -3.87 18.83
C ARG A 91 7.44 -5.36 18.60
N MET A 92 7.03 -5.83 17.42
CA MET A 92 7.08 -7.26 17.06
C MET A 92 8.50 -7.82 16.85
N MET A 93 9.52 -6.95 16.90
CA MET A 93 10.94 -7.31 16.84
C MET A 93 11.57 -7.01 18.20
N PRO A 94 11.48 -7.95 19.16
CA PRO A 94 12.07 -7.77 20.48
C PRO A 94 13.60 -7.94 20.46
N PRO A 95 14.29 -7.40 21.47
CA PRO A 95 15.75 -7.34 21.50
C PRO A 95 16.36 -8.69 21.85
N ASP A 96 16.62 -9.54 20.85
CA ASP A 96 17.75 -10.48 20.90
C ASP A 96 18.12 -11.09 19.52
N PRO A 97 19.36 -10.91 19.00
CA PRO A 97 20.32 -9.83 19.26
C PRO A 97 20.25 -8.75 18.16
N PRO A 98 20.65 -7.49 18.44
CA PRO A 98 19.92 -6.50 19.22
C PRO A 98 18.87 -5.74 18.38
N GLY A 99 17.59 -6.08 18.50
CA GLY A 99 16.50 -5.35 17.86
C GLY A 99 15.58 -4.61 18.84
N HIS A 100 15.59 -3.27 18.84
CA HIS A 100 14.63 -2.45 19.58
C HIS A 100 13.58 -1.81 18.65
N GLU A 101 13.34 -2.43 17.49
CA GLU A 101 12.68 -1.75 16.38
C GLU A 101 11.20 -1.48 16.63
N ILE A 102 10.81 -0.26 16.32
CA ILE A 102 9.42 0.14 16.31
C ILE A 102 8.83 -0.27 14.96
N THR A 103 7.79 -1.10 15.00
CA THR A 103 7.08 -1.68 13.86
C THR A 103 5.65 -1.15 13.78
N GLU A 104 5.51 0.19 13.83
CA GLU A 104 4.20 0.83 13.71
C GLU A 104 3.53 0.52 12.36
N PHE A 105 2.20 0.49 12.41
CA PHE A 105 1.31 0.42 11.26
C PHE A 105 0.28 1.55 11.37
N PRO A 106 -0.36 1.97 10.27
CA PRO A 106 -1.10 3.23 10.27
C PRO A 106 -2.20 3.32 11.34
N PHE A 107 -2.94 2.23 11.60
CA PHE A 107 -3.95 2.24 12.67
C PHE A 107 -3.32 2.48 14.06
N PHE A 108 -2.17 1.86 14.38
CA PHE A 108 -1.42 2.14 15.61
C PHE A 108 -1.08 3.63 15.68
N THR A 109 -0.48 4.19 14.63
CA THR A 109 -0.06 5.59 14.57
C THR A 109 -1.24 6.55 14.81
N PHE A 110 -2.39 6.31 14.17
CA PHE A 110 -3.58 7.14 14.38
C PHE A 110 -4.20 6.98 15.77
N LEU A 111 -4.18 5.77 16.34
CA LEU A 111 -4.67 5.48 17.69
C LEU A 111 -3.74 6.05 18.78
N PHE A 112 -2.42 5.98 18.55
CA PHE A 112 -1.42 6.59 19.42
C PHE A 112 -1.58 8.12 19.47
N ALA A 113 -2.01 8.69 18.34
CA ALA A 113 -2.40 10.10 18.17
C ALA A 113 -1.28 11.12 18.43
N ASP A 114 -0.02 10.69 18.26
CA ASP A 114 1.12 11.61 18.22
C ASP A 114 1.18 12.28 16.85
N LEU A 115 1.08 13.62 16.83
CA LEU A 115 1.09 14.43 15.61
C LEU A 115 2.53 14.58 15.07
N HIS A 116 3.18 13.45 14.85
CA HIS A 116 4.56 13.36 14.38
C HIS A 116 4.63 13.43 12.85
N ALA A 117 5.81 13.75 12.32
CA ALA A 117 6.06 13.98 10.90
C ALA A 117 5.52 12.85 10.00
N HIS A 118 5.78 11.59 10.36
CA HIS A 118 5.33 10.43 9.60
C HIS A 118 3.80 10.30 9.53
N LEU A 119 3.07 10.59 10.62
CA LEU A 119 1.59 10.57 10.64
C LEU A 119 1.04 11.61 9.67
N MET A 120 1.57 12.84 9.74
CA MET A 120 1.13 13.94 8.88
C MET A 120 1.45 13.67 7.40
N ALA A 121 2.51 12.91 7.12
CA ALA A 121 2.93 12.57 5.76
C ALA A 121 2.08 11.49 5.08
N ILE A 122 1.41 10.60 5.82
CA ILE A 122 0.62 9.48 5.25
C ILE A 122 -0.36 9.92 4.14
N PRO A 123 -1.21 10.95 4.30
CA PRO A 123 -2.11 11.34 3.20
C PRO A 123 -1.38 11.93 1.99
N PHE A 124 -0.21 12.54 2.17
CA PHE A 124 0.62 13.05 1.07
C PHE A 124 1.27 11.92 0.30
N THR A 125 1.76 10.89 1.00
CA THR A 125 2.32 9.72 0.34
C THR A 125 1.27 8.97 -0.46
N VAL A 126 0.06 8.82 0.09
CA VAL A 126 -1.10 8.29 -0.65
C VAL A 126 -1.44 9.16 -1.87
N LEU A 127 -1.44 10.49 -1.74
CA LEU A 127 -1.63 11.39 -2.90
C LEU A 127 -0.59 11.12 -4.01
N MET A 128 0.68 10.92 -3.66
CA MET A 128 1.75 10.61 -4.62
C MET A 128 1.51 9.27 -5.32
N LEU A 129 1.06 8.24 -4.59
CA LEU A 129 0.67 6.96 -5.20
C LEU A 129 -0.49 7.14 -6.18
N GLY A 130 -1.47 7.98 -5.85
CA GLY A 130 -2.58 8.32 -6.75
C GLY A 130 -2.14 9.08 -8.01
N LEU A 131 -1.20 10.02 -7.88
CA LEU A 131 -0.61 10.75 -9.00
C LEU A 131 0.27 9.83 -9.88
N ALA A 132 1.04 8.94 -9.26
CA ALA A 132 1.81 7.91 -9.96
C ALA A 132 0.91 6.97 -10.77
N LEU A 133 -0.22 6.53 -10.19
CA LEU A 133 -1.24 5.78 -10.91
C LEU A 133 -1.79 6.59 -12.10
N ALA A 134 -2.07 7.88 -11.91
CA ALA A 134 -2.58 8.74 -12.97
C ALA A 134 -1.58 8.87 -14.14
N VAL A 135 -0.28 8.92 -13.85
CA VAL A 135 0.80 8.89 -14.86
C VAL A 135 0.80 7.56 -15.63
N VAL A 136 0.74 6.42 -14.95
CA VAL A 136 0.70 5.09 -15.58
C VAL A 136 -0.54 4.91 -16.47
N LEU A 137 -1.72 5.30 -15.97
CA LEU A 137 -2.97 5.21 -16.74
C LEU A 137 -2.99 6.15 -17.94
N ALA A 138 -2.31 7.30 -17.87
CA ALA A 138 -2.16 8.20 -19.01
C ALA A 138 -1.29 7.57 -20.11
N GLY A 139 -0.18 6.91 -19.76
CA GLY A 139 0.68 6.26 -20.74
C GLY A 139 -0.04 5.19 -21.58
N ARG A 140 -0.89 4.38 -20.94
CA ARG A 140 -1.71 3.39 -21.66
C ARG A 140 -2.78 4.04 -22.57
N ARG A 141 -3.29 5.22 -22.25
CA ARG A 141 -4.23 5.94 -23.13
C ARG A 141 -3.51 6.42 -24.38
N LEU A 142 -2.32 7.01 -24.22
CA LEU A 142 -1.48 7.45 -25.34
C LEU A 142 -1.16 6.30 -26.30
N GLN A 143 -0.85 5.11 -25.77
CA GLN A 143 -0.65 3.92 -26.60
C GLN A 143 -1.91 3.58 -27.43
N ALA A 144 -3.09 3.61 -26.79
CA ALA A 144 -4.34 3.28 -27.46
C ALA A 144 -4.70 4.31 -28.54
N ASP A 145 -4.40 5.59 -28.31
CA ASP A 145 -4.61 6.66 -29.29
C ASP A 145 -3.61 6.55 -30.45
N ALA A 146 -2.34 6.24 -30.17
CA ALA A 146 -1.33 6.00 -31.19
C ALA A 146 -1.66 4.79 -32.07
N SER A 147 -2.20 3.71 -31.49
CA SER A 147 -2.65 2.54 -32.27
C SER A 147 -3.88 2.80 -33.15
N ARG A 148 -4.58 3.92 -32.96
CA ARG A 148 -5.72 4.34 -33.79
C ARG A 148 -5.34 5.32 -34.90
N ALA A 149 -4.18 5.97 -34.80
CA ALA A 149 -3.66 6.84 -35.86
C ALA A 149 -3.07 6.00 -37.00
N GLU A 150 -3.14 6.50 -38.24
CA GLU A 150 -2.53 5.81 -39.37
C GLU A 150 -1.01 5.62 -39.15
N PRO A 151 -0.46 4.45 -39.49
CA PRO A 151 0.96 4.17 -39.27
C PRO A 151 1.81 5.12 -40.11
N SER A 152 2.52 6.06 -39.47
CA SER A 152 3.49 6.91 -40.14
C SER A 152 4.70 6.06 -40.53
N THR A 153 4.92 5.91 -41.84
CA THR A 153 6.09 5.26 -42.45
C THR A 153 7.35 6.09 -42.25
N SER A 154 7.97 6.00 -41.07
CA SER A 154 9.39 6.36 -40.91
C SER A 154 9.97 5.73 -39.64
N GLN A 155 10.42 4.49 -39.73
CA GLN A 155 11.48 3.99 -38.84
C GLN A 155 12.80 4.60 -39.32
N THR A 156 13.06 5.85 -38.95
CA THR A 156 14.39 6.42 -39.09
C THR A 156 15.25 5.93 -37.94
N ASP A 157 16.45 5.42 -38.24
CA ASP A 157 17.51 5.22 -37.26
C ASP A 157 17.84 6.55 -36.59
N ILE A 158 17.38 6.73 -35.36
CA ILE A 158 17.62 7.95 -34.59
C ILE A 158 19.00 7.82 -33.96
N SER A 159 19.92 8.74 -34.28
CA SER A 159 21.21 8.84 -33.59
C SER A 159 21.01 9.09 -32.08
N ALA A 160 21.97 8.71 -31.24
CA ALA A 160 21.88 8.94 -29.79
C ALA A 160 21.56 10.40 -29.42
N MET A 161 22.14 11.35 -30.17
CA MET A 161 21.87 12.78 -30.00
C MET A 161 20.45 13.17 -30.42
N GLY A 162 19.92 12.57 -31.49
CA GLY A 162 18.53 12.72 -31.90
C GLY A 162 17.56 12.17 -30.85
N ALA A 163 17.88 11.04 -30.23
CA ALA A 163 17.06 10.41 -29.19
C ALA A 163 17.04 11.27 -27.91
N LEU A 164 18.18 11.83 -27.52
CA LEU A 164 18.27 12.77 -26.40
C LEU A 164 17.43 14.03 -26.65
N ARG A 165 17.54 14.63 -27.85
CA ARG A 165 16.74 15.82 -28.21
C ARG A 165 15.24 15.52 -28.17
N ALA A 166 14.82 14.37 -28.70
CA ALA A 166 13.42 13.92 -28.66
C ALA A 166 12.94 13.64 -27.22
N ALA A 167 13.81 13.14 -26.35
CA ALA A 167 13.51 12.96 -24.93
C ALA A 167 13.33 14.30 -24.21
N MET A 168 14.22 15.27 -24.44
CA MET A 168 14.13 16.62 -23.88
C MET A 168 12.85 17.34 -24.31
N SER A 169 12.49 17.29 -25.59
CA SER A 169 11.25 17.89 -26.08
C SER A 169 10.00 17.23 -25.50
N SER A 170 10.09 15.96 -25.09
CA SER A 170 8.95 15.21 -24.56
C SER A 170 8.39 15.85 -23.29
N ILE A 171 9.20 16.59 -22.52
CA ILE A 171 8.81 17.26 -21.27
C ILE A 171 7.71 18.30 -21.49
N PHE A 172 7.82 19.11 -22.54
CA PHE A 172 6.99 20.31 -22.76
C PHE A 172 5.58 20.04 -23.32
N THR A 173 5.04 18.84 -23.09
CA THR A 173 3.69 18.48 -23.52
C THR A 173 2.69 18.72 -22.39
N ALA A 174 1.50 19.23 -22.71
CA ALA A 174 0.42 19.42 -21.72
C ALA A 174 0.06 18.11 -20.99
N ALA A 175 0.29 16.96 -21.63
CA ALA A 175 0.11 15.64 -21.04
C ALA A 175 0.98 15.40 -19.79
N ASN A 176 2.14 16.08 -19.68
CA ASN A 176 3.09 15.94 -18.59
C ASN A 176 2.87 16.92 -17.43
N LEU A 177 1.81 17.74 -17.42
CA LEU A 177 1.45 18.53 -16.23
C LEU A 177 1.34 17.64 -14.98
N ARG A 178 0.89 16.39 -15.15
CA ARG A 178 0.84 15.36 -14.09
C ARG A 178 2.21 15.08 -13.46
N ILE A 179 3.28 15.13 -14.25
CA ILE A 179 4.66 14.90 -13.78
C ILE A 179 5.14 16.09 -12.94
N VAL A 180 4.78 17.32 -13.31
CA VAL A 180 5.06 18.51 -12.49
C VAL A 180 4.31 18.45 -11.16
N ILE A 181 3.00 18.14 -11.19
CA ILE A 181 2.19 18.01 -9.97
C ILE A 181 2.72 16.88 -9.09
N LEU A 182 3.11 15.74 -9.69
CA LEU A 182 3.79 14.65 -8.97
C LEU A 182 5.12 15.12 -8.37
N GLY A 183 5.90 15.92 -9.09
CA GLY A 183 7.16 16.48 -8.61
C GLY A 183 6.96 17.40 -7.41
N ILE A 184 5.98 18.31 -7.46
CA ILE A 184 5.63 19.17 -6.32
C ILE A 184 5.17 18.33 -5.13
N ALA A 185 4.32 17.32 -5.35
CA ALA A 185 3.87 16.43 -4.29
C ALA A 185 5.04 15.67 -3.65
N VAL A 186 5.92 15.06 -4.44
CA VAL A 186 7.11 14.35 -3.93
C VAL A 186 8.05 15.33 -3.22
N GLY A 187 8.28 16.51 -3.78
CA GLY A 187 9.12 17.56 -3.18
C GLY A 187 8.60 18.03 -1.82
N SER A 188 7.29 18.00 -1.57
CA SER A 188 6.73 18.39 -0.28
C SER A 188 7.11 17.44 0.86
N LEU A 189 7.58 16.22 0.57
CA LEU A 189 8.09 15.31 1.61
C LEU A 189 9.37 15.82 2.25
N ALA A 190 10.18 16.61 1.56
CA ALA A 190 11.41 17.15 2.14
C ALA A 190 11.13 17.96 3.43
N PRO A 191 10.24 18.97 3.43
CA PRO A 191 9.88 19.68 4.66
C PRO A 191 8.90 18.94 5.58
N LEU A 192 8.15 17.94 5.08
CA LEU A 192 7.16 17.21 5.89
C LEU A 192 7.77 16.03 6.66
N ASN A 193 8.45 15.12 5.95
CA ASN A 193 9.11 13.94 6.48
C ASN A 193 10.16 13.44 5.49
N THR A 194 11.41 13.88 5.66
CA THR A 194 12.53 13.62 4.72
C THR A 194 12.77 12.13 4.47
N TRP A 195 12.45 11.25 5.44
CA TRP A 195 12.59 9.79 5.32
C TRP A 195 11.72 9.18 4.21
N ASP A 196 10.62 9.84 3.84
CA ASP A 196 9.73 9.36 2.78
C ASP A 196 10.31 9.67 1.39
N LEU A 197 11.11 10.73 1.26
CA LEU A 197 11.54 11.27 -0.03
C LEU A 197 12.21 10.23 -0.95
N PRO A 198 13.17 9.40 -0.50
CA PRO A 198 13.82 8.42 -1.39
C PRO A 198 12.83 7.40 -1.96
N THR A 199 11.93 6.88 -1.13
CA THR A 199 10.94 5.88 -1.56
C THR A 199 10.00 6.45 -2.61
N TYR A 200 9.44 7.64 -2.40
CA TYR A 200 8.46 8.19 -3.32
C TYR A 200 9.10 8.76 -4.59
N ILE A 201 10.38 9.14 -4.58
CA ILE A 201 11.15 9.36 -5.82
C ILE A 201 11.27 8.04 -6.60
N ILE A 202 11.62 6.93 -5.95
CA ILE A 202 11.73 5.62 -6.61
C ILE A 202 10.39 5.17 -7.20
N VAL A 203 9.29 5.28 -6.43
CA VAL A 203 7.95 4.94 -6.90
C VAL A 203 7.55 5.82 -8.10
N ALA A 204 7.78 7.13 -8.01
CA ALA A 204 7.46 8.06 -9.09
C ALA A 204 8.29 7.77 -10.36
N ALA A 205 9.60 7.54 -10.22
CA ALA A 205 10.49 7.19 -11.32
C ALA A 205 10.09 5.87 -11.97
N ALA A 206 9.78 4.85 -11.18
CA ALA A 206 9.30 3.56 -11.67
C ALA A 206 7.94 3.69 -12.39
N ALA A 207 7.03 4.53 -11.88
CA ALA A 207 5.74 4.81 -12.52
C ALA A 207 5.91 5.57 -13.84
N ILE A 208 6.82 6.53 -13.92
CA ILE A 208 7.17 7.25 -15.15
C ILE A 208 7.77 6.29 -16.18
N LEU A 209 8.74 5.46 -15.78
CA LEU A 209 9.33 4.44 -16.65
C LEU A 209 8.27 3.48 -17.18
N PHE A 210 7.38 3.02 -16.30
CA PHE A 210 6.31 2.11 -16.68
C PHE A 210 5.29 2.78 -17.63
N ALA A 211 4.96 4.05 -17.41
CA ALA A 211 4.11 4.81 -18.31
C ALA A 211 4.75 4.99 -19.71
N GLU A 212 6.06 5.27 -19.79
CA GLU A 212 6.78 5.36 -21.06
C GLU A 212 6.86 4.02 -21.77
N PHE A 213 7.11 2.93 -21.04
CA PHE A 213 7.09 1.57 -21.57
C PHE A 213 5.72 1.25 -22.18
N LEU A 214 4.63 1.54 -21.47
CA LEU A 214 3.27 1.33 -21.97
C LEU A 214 3.00 2.20 -23.20
N SER A 215 3.37 3.48 -23.18
CA SER A 215 3.11 4.42 -24.28
C SER A 215 3.75 3.98 -25.61
N HIS A 216 4.91 3.32 -25.55
CA HIS A 216 5.72 2.97 -26.73
C HIS A 216 5.78 1.47 -27.02
N GLY A 217 5.20 0.63 -26.17
CA GLY A 217 5.09 -0.82 -26.39
C GLY A 217 6.38 -1.62 -26.21
N GLY A 218 7.40 -1.09 -25.53
CA GLY A 218 8.67 -1.79 -25.34
C GLY A 218 9.73 -0.99 -24.59
N ILE A 219 10.85 -1.64 -24.26
CA ILE A 219 12.05 -0.99 -23.71
C ILE A 219 13.01 -0.71 -24.87
N THR A 220 13.09 0.56 -25.27
CA THR A 220 14.08 1.06 -26.23
C THR A 220 14.97 2.11 -25.55
N LEU A 221 16.13 2.42 -26.15
CA LEU A 221 17.00 3.49 -25.65
C LEU A 221 16.24 4.82 -25.50
N LEU A 222 15.36 5.15 -26.45
CA LEU A 222 14.55 6.38 -26.39
C LEU A 222 13.57 6.36 -25.20
N VAL A 223 12.95 5.22 -24.91
CA VAL A 223 12.04 5.05 -23.75
C VAL A 223 12.79 5.25 -22.44
N LEU A 224 13.98 4.67 -22.31
CA LEU A 224 14.84 4.84 -21.14
C LEU A 224 15.26 6.31 -20.97
N LEU A 225 15.72 6.95 -22.05
CA LEU A 225 16.10 8.37 -22.02
C LEU A 225 14.91 9.28 -21.66
N ARG A 226 13.71 9.03 -22.23
CA ARG A 226 12.48 9.76 -21.87
C ARG A 226 12.14 9.60 -20.40
N ALA A 227 12.21 8.38 -19.87
CA ALA A 227 11.92 8.11 -18.46
C ALA A 227 12.91 8.84 -17.54
N VAL A 228 14.21 8.79 -17.84
CA VAL A 228 15.26 9.49 -17.07
C VAL A 228 15.04 10.99 -17.11
N VAL A 229 14.89 11.57 -18.31
CA VAL A 229 14.68 13.02 -18.50
C VAL A 229 13.43 13.51 -17.76
N LYS A 230 12.32 12.76 -17.84
CA LYS A 230 11.07 13.10 -17.13
C LYS A 230 11.21 12.94 -15.61
N THR A 231 11.98 11.96 -15.14
CA THR A 231 12.27 11.78 -13.71
C THR A 231 13.13 12.92 -13.17
N VAL A 232 14.19 13.30 -13.89
CA VAL A 232 15.03 14.46 -13.52
C VAL A 232 14.19 15.73 -13.50
N PHE A 233 13.34 15.93 -14.50
CA PHE A 233 12.44 17.08 -14.53
C PHE A 233 11.45 17.10 -13.35
N MET A 234 10.88 15.95 -12.99
CA MET A 234 10.02 15.78 -11.81
C MET A 234 10.74 16.18 -10.52
N VAL A 235 11.98 15.72 -10.34
CA VAL A 235 12.82 16.04 -9.17
C VAL A 235 13.17 17.54 -9.14
N ILE A 236 13.56 18.14 -10.27
CA ILE A 236 13.85 19.58 -10.36
C ILE A 236 12.61 20.41 -10.01
N ALA A 237 11.43 20.04 -10.52
CA ALA A 237 10.19 20.74 -10.21
C ALA A 237 9.87 20.67 -8.70
N GLY A 238 10.04 19.51 -8.07
CA GLY A 238 9.87 19.34 -6.63
C GLY A 238 10.87 20.15 -5.82
N PHE A 239 12.16 20.06 -6.14
CA PHE A 239 13.22 20.80 -5.46
C PHE A 239 13.02 22.32 -5.58
N ALA A 240 12.68 22.82 -6.77
CA ALA A 240 12.44 24.24 -7.00
C ALA A 240 11.24 24.77 -6.20
N ALA A 241 10.15 23.98 -6.08
CA ALA A 241 8.97 24.37 -5.33
C ALA A 241 9.24 24.55 -3.81
N PHE A 242 10.24 23.85 -3.28
CA PHE A 242 10.63 23.90 -1.87
C PHE A 242 12.05 24.46 -1.65
N LEU A 243 12.55 25.26 -2.60
CA LEU A 243 13.90 25.84 -2.55
C LEU A 243 14.18 26.62 -1.25
N PRO A 244 13.25 27.43 -0.69
CA PRO A 244 13.51 28.11 0.58
C PRO A 244 13.82 27.15 1.74
N TYR A 245 13.17 26.00 1.78
CA TYR A 245 13.45 24.96 2.78
C TYR A 245 14.84 24.34 2.54
N HIS A 246 15.19 24.03 1.30
CA HIS A 246 16.49 23.46 0.98
C HIS A 246 17.67 24.41 1.22
N LEU A 247 17.45 25.73 1.12
CA LEU A 247 18.49 26.74 1.38
C LEU A 247 18.69 27.03 2.88
N ALA A 248 17.65 26.84 3.69
CA ALA A 248 17.68 27.18 5.13
C ALA A 248 17.74 25.95 6.05
N GLY A 249 17.48 24.74 5.52
CA GLY A 249 17.41 23.52 6.30
C GLY A 249 18.78 23.01 6.73
N GLU A 250 18.86 22.53 7.97
CA GLU A 250 20.03 21.81 8.48
C GLU A 250 19.74 20.31 8.50
N THR A 251 20.68 19.51 8.01
CA THR A 251 20.62 18.04 8.01
C THR A 251 21.57 17.49 9.06
N PHE A 252 21.04 16.72 10.01
CA PHE A 252 21.83 16.14 11.11
C PHE A 252 22.40 14.75 10.80
N TYR A 253 21.86 14.07 9.78
CA TYR A 253 22.26 12.70 9.39
C TYR A 253 22.42 12.64 7.87
N ASN A 254 23.61 12.22 7.40
CA ASN A 254 23.97 12.33 5.97
C ASN A 254 24.65 11.08 5.40
N SER A 255 24.69 9.96 6.13
CA SER A 255 25.31 8.75 5.60
C SER A 255 24.49 7.48 5.90
N ILE A 256 24.85 6.41 5.18
CA ILE A 256 24.22 5.09 5.24
C ILE A 256 25.26 4.12 5.78
N GLU A 257 24.88 3.32 6.78
CA GLU A 257 25.68 2.28 7.40
C GLU A 257 25.06 0.90 7.18
N SER A 258 25.86 -0.15 7.35
CA SER A 258 25.34 -1.52 7.37
C SER A 258 24.59 -1.79 8.67
N THR A 259 23.46 -2.51 8.59
CA THR A 259 22.78 -3.02 9.79
C THR A 259 23.56 -4.15 10.44
N THR A 260 23.48 -4.27 11.77
CA THR A 260 24.00 -5.42 12.53
C THR A 260 22.99 -6.56 12.67
N ASN A 261 21.73 -6.33 12.28
CA ASN A 261 20.60 -7.20 12.53
C ASN A 261 19.83 -7.50 11.25
N THR A 262 19.15 -8.65 11.24
CA THR A 262 18.28 -9.08 10.12
C THR A 262 16.88 -9.40 10.63
N THR A 263 15.88 -9.34 9.74
CA THR A 263 14.48 -9.61 10.10
C THR A 263 14.19 -11.10 10.03
N VAL A 264 13.54 -11.65 11.05
CA VAL A 264 13.12 -13.05 11.06
C VAL A 264 11.78 -13.21 10.34
N LEU A 265 11.66 -14.25 9.51
CA LEU A 265 10.51 -14.45 8.63
C LEU A 265 9.17 -14.49 9.38
N TRP A 266 9.10 -15.12 10.55
CA TRP A 266 7.85 -15.18 11.31
C TRP A 266 7.40 -13.79 11.78
N GLN A 267 8.33 -12.90 12.16
CA GLN A 267 8.03 -11.53 12.56
C GLN A 267 7.50 -10.75 11.36
N PHE A 268 8.18 -10.86 10.22
CA PHE A 268 7.72 -10.28 8.96
C PHE A 268 6.31 -10.76 8.59
N LEU A 269 6.03 -12.07 8.71
CA LEU A 269 4.71 -12.64 8.46
C LEU A 269 3.68 -12.25 9.54
N ALA A 270 4.08 -12.02 10.78
CA ALA A 270 3.15 -11.53 11.80
C ALA A 270 2.74 -10.07 11.52
N ILE A 271 3.66 -9.25 11.00
CA ILE A 271 3.41 -7.86 10.61
C ILE A 271 2.58 -7.79 9.31
N PHE A 272 3.05 -8.44 8.23
CA PHE A 272 2.49 -8.27 6.87
C PHE A 272 1.74 -9.50 6.34
N GLY A 273 1.49 -10.52 7.16
CA GLY A 273 1.03 -11.84 6.74
C GLY A 273 -0.25 -11.85 5.91
N LEU A 274 -1.22 -10.98 6.23
CA LEU A 274 -2.43 -10.83 5.43
C LEU A 274 -2.10 -10.43 3.98
N PHE A 275 -1.25 -9.43 3.81
CA PHE A 275 -0.89 -8.92 2.48
C PHE A 275 -0.05 -9.93 1.71
N VAL A 276 0.93 -10.53 2.38
CA VAL A 276 1.79 -11.57 1.81
C VAL A 276 0.95 -12.78 1.39
N PHE A 277 -0.01 -13.22 2.21
CA PHE A 277 -0.92 -14.31 1.86
C PHE A 277 -1.70 -14.03 0.58
N ILE A 278 -2.27 -12.82 0.44
CA ILE A 278 -3.03 -12.41 -0.76
C ILE A 278 -2.11 -12.35 -1.99
N ILE A 279 -0.94 -11.71 -1.87
CA ILE A 279 0.01 -11.54 -2.97
C ILE A 279 0.57 -12.90 -3.42
N ALA A 280 0.98 -13.76 -2.49
CA ALA A 280 1.48 -15.09 -2.78
C ALA A 280 0.39 -15.97 -3.41
N THR A 281 -0.84 -15.95 -2.87
CA THR A 281 -1.98 -16.66 -3.47
C THR A 281 -2.19 -16.20 -4.91
N PHE A 282 -2.22 -14.88 -5.15
CA PHE A 282 -2.36 -14.32 -6.49
C PHE A 282 -1.25 -14.78 -7.44
N ALA A 283 -0.01 -14.78 -6.95
CA ALA A 283 1.13 -15.17 -7.76
C ALA A 283 1.08 -16.65 -8.17
N ILE A 284 0.72 -17.52 -7.22
CA ILE A 284 0.49 -18.95 -7.45
C ILE A 284 -0.65 -19.16 -8.47
N ASP A 285 -1.75 -18.43 -8.31
CA ASP A 285 -2.93 -18.50 -9.18
C ASP A 285 -2.59 -18.18 -10.65
N GLU A 286 -1.87 -17.08 -10.86
CA GLU A 286 -1.48 -16.60 -12.20
C GLU A 286 -0.44 -17.53 -12.86
N LEU A 287 0.46 -18.12 -12.08
CA LEU A 287 1.39 -19.15 -12.56
C LEU A 287 0.65 -20.43 -12.98
N ALA A 288 -0.24 -20.96 -12.14
CA ALA A 288 -1.00 -22.17 -12.44
C ALA A 288 -1.89 -21.99 -13.68
N GLY A 289 -2.51 -20.82 -13.80
CA GLY A 289 -3.25 -20.42 -15.01
C GLY A 289 -2.34 -20.36 -16.25
N SER A 290 -1.10 -19.86 -16.11
CA SER A 290 -0.13 -19.80 -17.21
C SER A 290 0.35 -21.18 -17.65
N ALA A 291 0.68 -22.05 -16.71
CA ALA A 291 1.15 -23.41 -16.99
C ALA A 291 0.08 -24.26 -17.68
N SER A 292 -1.17 -24.21 -17.19
CA SER A 292 -2.30 -24.92 -17.83
C SER A 292 -2.55 -24.46 -19.26
N ARG A 293 -2.44 -23.16 -19.55
CA ARG A 293 -2.53 -22.63 -20.92
C ARG A 293 -1.39 -23.13 -21.81
N TYR A 294 -0.15 -23.15 -21.31
CA TYR A 294 1.00 -23.64 -22.06
C TYR A 294 0.90 -25.14 -22.37
N ALA A 295 0.49 -25.94 -21.38
CA ALA A 295 0.23 -27.36 -21.57
C ALA A 295 -0.86 -27.60 -22.63
N ASN A 296 -1.95 -26.83 -22.63
CA ASN A 296 -3.00 -26.92 -23.64
C ASN A 296 -2.52 -26.46 -25.04
N ALA A 297 -1.61 -25.49 -25.12
CA ALA A 297 -1.01 -25.06 -26.38
C ALA A 297 -0.08 -26.14 -26.96
N LEU A 298 0.76 -26.74 -26.12
CA LEU A 298 1.59 -27.90 -26.51
C LEU A 298 0.72 -29.07 -26.97
N ARG A 299 -0.32 -29.41 -26.22
CA ARG A 299 -1.25 -30.49 -26.58
C ARG A 299 -1.90 -30.26 -27.95
N ARG A 300 -2.31 -29.03 -28.25
CA ARG A 300 -2.86 -28.67 -29.58
C ARG A 300 -1.82 -28.77 -30.69
N LYS A 301 -0.57 -28.36 -30.44
CA LYS A 301 0.50 -28.55 -31.43
C LYS A 301 0.82 -30.03 -31.66
N PHE A 302 0.83 -30.84 -30.60
CA PHE A 302 1.03 -32.28 -30.72
C PHE A 302 -0.14 -32.98 -31.43
N SER A 303 -1.39 -32.60 -31.17
CA SER A 303 -2.53 -33.15 -31.91
C SER A 303 -2.47 -32.77 -33.38
N GLN A 304 -2.13 -31.51 -33.70
CA GLN A 304 -1.94 -31.08 -35.10
C GLN A 304 -0.80 -31.83 -35.79
N LEU A 305 0.30 -32.11 -35.09
CA LEU A 305 1.40 -32.90 -35.64
C LEU A 305 0.98 -34.37 -35.86
N TYR A 306 0.20 -34.94 -34.93
CA TYR A 306 -0.35 -36.27 -35.07
C TYR A 306 -1.30 -36.35 -36.27
N ASP A 307 -2.24 -35.42 -36.42
CA ASP A 307 -3.18 -35.38 -37.55
C ASP A 307 -2.46 -35.24 -38.91
N VAL A 308 -1.33 -34.52 -38.95
CA VAL A 308 -0.47 -34.39 -40.16
C VAL A 308 0.28 -35.68 -40.46
N LEU A 309 0.76 -36.40 -39.45
CA LEU A 309 1.45 -37.68 -39.61
C LEU A 309 0.47 -38.80 -39.99
N ASP A 310 -0.71 -38.84 -39.37
CA ASP A 310 -1.76 -39.83 -39.65
C ASP A 310 -2.36 -39.62 -41.06
N GLY A 311 -2.56 -38.35 -41.46
CA GLY A 311 -2.95 -38.00 -42.83
C GLY A 311 -1.88 -38.29 -43.89
N ALA A 312 -0.59 -38.31 -43.51
CA ALA A 312 0.50 -38.73 -44.40
C ALA A 312 0.55 -40.25 -44.59
N ASP A 313 0.21 -41.04 -43.57
CA ASP A 313 0.07 -42.49 -43.67
C ASP A 313 -1.19 -42.90 -44.46
N GLU A 314 -2.32 -42.20 -44.30
CA GLU A 314 -3.51 -42.41 -45.14
C GLU A 314 -3.24 -42.07 -46.61
N ALA A 315 -2.49 -41.01 -46.90
CA ALA A 315 -2.07 -40.66 -48.26
C ALA A 315 -1.06 -41.66 -48.87
N ALA A 316 -0.24 -42.32 -48.04
CA ALA A 316 0.67 -43.38 -48.47
C ALA A 316 -0.06 -44.71 -48.75
N HIS A 317 -1.22 -44.94 -48.12
CA HIS A 317 -2.03 -46.14 -48.32
C HIS A 317 -3.13 -45.99 -49.37
N ALA A 318 -3.57 -44.76 -49.67
CA ALA A 318 -4.56 -44.46 -50.71
C ALA A 318 -3.93 -44.17 -52.08
N GLY A 319 -3.34 -45.18 -52.71
CA GLY A 319 -3.28 -45.26 -54.17
C GLY A 319 -1.94 -44.97 -54.85
N GLY A 320 -1.55 -45.91 -55.71
CA GLY A 320 -0.39 -45.81 -56.59
C GLY A 320 -0.44 -44.60 -57.54
N ALA A 321 0.76 -44.07 -57.77
CA ALA A 321 1.19 -43.20 -58.85
C ALA A 321 0.46 -41.85 -59.02
N ARG A 322 1.03 -40.81 -58.40
CA ARG A 322 1.79 -39.76 -59.13
C ARG A 322 2.59 -38.91 -58.14
N SER A 323 3.90 -38.96 -58.30
CA SER A 323 4.85 -38.09 -57.60
C SER A 323 4.54 -36.61 -57.88
N ALA A 324 4.31 -35.85 -56.82
CA ALA A 324 4.58 -34.41 -56.79
C ALA A 324 5.37 -34.14 -55.51
N VAL A 325 6.68 -34.41 -55.61
CA VAL A 325 7.65 -33.99 -54.60
C VAL A 325 7.69 -32.46 -54.65
N ALA A 326 7.09 -31.79 -53.66
CA ALA A 326 7.41 -30.40 -53.37
C ALA A 326 8.67 -30.38 -52.50
N LEU A 327 9.83 -30.36 -53.17
CA LEU A 327 11.13 -30.07 -52.57
C LEU A 327 11.07 -28.68 -51.92
N VAL A 328 11.18 -28.63 -50.60
CA VAL A 328 11.70 -27.45 -49.91
C VAL A 328 13.21 -27.48 -50.13
N ASN A 329 13.70 -26.70 -51.09
CA ASN A 329 15.13 -26.47 -51.23
C ASN A 329 15.58 -25.49 -50.14
N ALA A 330 16.52 -25.95 -49.31
CA ALA A 330 17.46 -25.09 -48.63
C ALA A 330 18.51 -24.64 -49.66
N ASP A 331 19.01 -23.42 -49.49
CA ASP A 331 20.19 -22.82 -50.10
C ASP A 331 19.92 -21.94 -51.34
N GLY A 332 20.38 -20.69 -51.24
CA GLY A 332 19.96 -19.57 -52.07
C GLY A 332 20.70 -19.38 -53.40
N GLU A 333 20.10 -18.50 -54.20
CA GLU A 333 20.61 -17.63 -55.30
C GLU A 333 19.75 -17.65 -56.58
N VAL A 334 19.89 -16.54 -57.32
CA VAL A 334 18.97 -15.92 -58.28
C VAL A 334 19.34 -16.25 -59.74
N ASN A 335 18.37 -16.51 -60.64
CA ASN A 335 18.16 -15.82 -61.94
C ASN A 335 17.35 -16.59 -63.03
N ALA A 336 16.37 -15.85 -63.58
CA ALA A 336 16.03 -15.57 -64.99
C ALA A 336 15.62 -16.64 -66.04
N SER A 337 14.71 -16.17 -66.92
CA SER A 337 14.44 -16.52 -68.33
C SER A 337 13.63 -17.79 -68.62
N ASP A 338 12.86 -17.95 -69.72
CA ASP A 338 12.13 -17.12 -70.68
C ASP A 338 11.36 -18.14 -71.57
N ASP A 339 10.27 -17.71 -72.21
CA ASP A 339 9.84 -18.08 -73.58
C ASP A 339 8.98 -19.37 -73.94
N ARG A 340 7.90 -19.06 -74.70
CA ARG A 340 7.18 -19.76 -75.82
C ARG A 340 6.08 -20.83 -75.59
N ARG A 341 4.82 -20.53 -75.99
CA ARG A 341 4.05 -20.85 -77.26
C ARG A 341 3.55 -22.32 -77.34
N ALA A 342 2.45 -22.76 -77.97
CA ALA A 342 1.18 -22.27 -78.54
C ALA A 342 0.41 -23.53 -79.07
N ILE A 343 -0.93 -23.62 -78.86
CA ILE A 343 -2.10 -24.10 -79.70
C ILE A 343 -1.86 -25.30 -80.69
N PRO A 344 -2.74 -26.34 -80.88
CA PRO A 344 -4.12 -26.16 -81.39
C PRO A 344 -5.27 -27.16 -81.07
N ALA A 345 -6.41 -26.81 -81.69
CA ALA A 345 -7.83 -27.12 -81.49
C ALA A 345 -8.41 -28.46 -82.02
N GLY A 346 -9.65 -28.75 -81.59
CA GLY A 346 -10.70 -29.56 -82.27
C GLY A 346 -11.24 -30.71 -81.39
N ASN A 347 -12.52 -31.11 -81.37
CA ASN A 347 -13.81 -30.60 -81.86
C ASN A 347 -14.94 -31.48 -81.24
N VAL A 348 -16.13 -30.90 -81.01
CA VAL A 348 -17.51 -31.48 -80.92
C VAL A 348 -17.89 -32.54 -79.85
N GLY A 349 -18.98 -32.26 -79.13
CA GLY A 349 -19.77 -33.23 -78.36
C GLY A 349 -20.88 -32.59 -77.52
N ASP A 350 -22.04 -32.42 -78.13
CA ASP A 350 -23.26 -31.72 -77.70
C ASP A 350 -24.02 -32.40 -76.52
N ASN A 351 -24.64 -31.59 -75.64
CA ASN A 351 -26.04 -31.75 -75.17
C ASN A 351 -26.38 -30.80 -73.99
N SER A 352 -26.97 -29.66 -74.37
CA SER A 352 -28.21 -29.06 -73.84
C SER A 352 -28.78 -29.50 -72.47
N ASN A 353 -28.95 -28.56 -71.53
CA ASN A 353 -30.24 -27.88 -71.28
C ASN A 353 -30.18 -26.85 -70.12
N THR A 354 -30.36 -25.59 -70.51
CA THR A 354 -31.15 -24.48 -69.91
C THR A 354 -31.76 -24.71 -68.52
N VAL A 355 -31.41 -23.89 -67.50
CA VAL A 355 -31.98 -22.57 -67.10
C VAL A 355 -33.45 -22.61 -66.69
N THR A 356 -33.77 -22.31 -65.42
CA THR A 356 -34.71 -21.22 -65.06
C THR A 356 -34.56 -20.78 -63.59
N VAL A 357 -34.43 -19.47 -63.39
CA VAL A 357 -34.67 -18.73 -62.14
C VAL A 357 -36.11 -18.20 -62.20
N VAL A 358 -36.89 -18.36 -61.13
CA VAL A 358 -38.10 -17.57 -60.85
C VAL A 358 -38.18 -17.30 -59.35
N GLY A 359 -38.29 -16.02 -58.97
CA GLY A 359 -38.57 -15.58 -57.60
C GLY A 359 -40.05 -15.25 -57.37
N ALA A 360 -40.41 -14.95 -56.12
CA ALA A 360 -41.47 -14.00 -55.75
C ALA A 360 -41.55 -13.85 -54.21
N ASP A 361 -41.90 -12.63 -53.80
CA ASP A 361 -42.06 -12.07 -52.45
C ASP A 361 -43.21 -12.67 -51.62
N ALA A 362 -43.19 -12.46 -50.29
CA ALA A 362 -44.22 -11.71 -49.55
C ALA A 362 -44.09 -11.81 -48.02
N ASP A 363 -44.26 -10.65 -47.36
CA ASP A 363 -44.47 -10.40 -45.93
C ASP A 363 -45.68 -11.15 -45.31
N SER A 364 -45.60 -11.51 -44.03
CA SER A 364 -46.67 -11.21 -43.04
C SER A 364 -46.27 -11.53 -41.59
N LYS A 365 -46.86 -10.76 -40.67
CA LYS A 365 -46.69 -10.64 -39.21
C LYS A 365 -47.36 -11.75 -38.36
N ASP A 366 -47.07 -11.67 -37.05
CA ASP A 366 -47.79 -12.23 -35.88
C ASP A 366 -47.60 -13.75 -35.66
N GLY A 367 -47.44 -14.34 -34.47
CA GLY A 367 -47.39 -13.92 -33.07
C GLY A 367 -47.48 -15.20 -32.19
N ILE A 368 -46.91 -15.15 -30.97
CA ILE A 368 -47.41 -15.82 -29.74
C ILE A 368 -47.19 -17.36 -29.53
N THR A 369 -46.33 -17.65 -28.53
CA THR A 369 -46.27 -18.70 -27.46
C THR A 369 -46.41 -20.23 -27.69
N VAL A 370 -45.33 -20.94 -27.30
CA VAL A 370 -45.08 -22.19 -26.49
C VAL A 370 -46.29 -22.96 -25.86
N PRO A 371 -46.18 -24.22 -25.32
CA PRO A 371 -45.24 -25.37 -25.49
C PRO A 371 -45.95 -26.73 -25.79
N GLY A 372 -45.20 -27.79 -26.13
CA GLY A 372 -45.75 -29.15 -25.99
C GLY A 372 -44.95 -30.28 -26.62
N SER A 373 -44.42 -31.13 -25.75
CA SER A 373 -43.95 -32.50 -25.99
C SER A 373 -44.85 -33.34 -26.90
N ASN A 374 -44.27 -34.14 -27.81
CA ASN A 374 -44.31 -35.59 -27.71
C ASN A 374 -43.57 -36.28 -28.85
N ALA A 375 -42.94 -37.39 -28.47
CA ALA A 375 -42.25 -38.34 -29.30
C ALA A 375 -43.14 -38.94 -30.39
N VAL A 376 -42.58 -39.14 -31.58
CA VAL A 376 -43.02 -40.20 -32.49
C VAL A 376 -41.78 -40.97 -32.92
N ASN A 377 -41.74 -42.20 -32.44
CA ASN A 377 -40.81 -43.25 -32.75
C ASN A 377 -41.41 -44.01 -33.95
N ILE A 378 -40.73 -44.02 -35.10
CA ILE A 378 -40.98 -45.02 -36.15
C ILE A 378 -39.64 -45.63 -36.48
N GLY A 379 -39.44 -46.84 -35.96
CA GLY A 379 -38.40 -47.73 -36.43
C GLY A 379 -38.82 -48.39 -37.73
N HIS A 380 -37.86 -48.54 -38.64
CA HIS A 380 -37.75 -49.76 -39.41
C HIS A 380 -36.29 -50.19 -39.44
N ALA A 381 -36.09 -51.41 -38.97
CA ALA A 381 -34.85 -52.16 -38.96
C ALA A 381 -34.71 -52.93 -40.28
N ASP A 382 -33.45 -53.12 -40.67
CA ASP A 382 -32.84 -54.29 -41.32
C ASP A 382 -31.65 -53.76 -42.16
N GLY A 383 -30.40 -54.18 -42.02
CA GLY A 383 -29.74 -55.23 -41.26
C GLY A 383 -28.40 -55.50 -41.97
N GLY A 384 -27.30 -55.65 -41.22
CA GLY A 384 -26.07 -56.28 -41.75
C GLY A 384 -24.74 -55.54 -41.52
N ASN A 385 -24.08 -55.90 -40.41
CA ASN A 385 -22.62 -56.03 -40.22
C ASN A 385 -21.65 -54.90 -40.62
N ALA A 386 -21.11 -54.21 -39.61
CA ALA A 386 -19.67 -54.24 -39.31
C ALA A 386 -19.40 -53.58 -37.93
N ALA A 387 -18.99 -54.39 -36.97
CA ALA A 387 -18.39 -53.92 -35.73
C ALA A 387 -16.88 -53.73 -35.94
N ALA A 388 -16.34 -52.54 -35.69
CA ALA A 388 -15.07 -52.30 -34.98
C ALA A 388 -14.65 -50.82 -35.00
N SER A 389 -14.52 -50.26 -33.80
CA SER A 389 -13.72 -49.11 -33.37
C SER A 389 -13.81 -47.77 -34.15
N ARG A 390 -14.84 -46.98 -33.81
CA ARG A 390 -14.61 -45.54 -33.61
C ARG A 390 -13.84 -45.38 -32.29
N ASN A 391 -12.52 -45.26 -32.35
CA ASN A 391 -11.74 -44.81 -31.21
C ASN A 391 -12.03 -43.33 -30.99
N SER A 392 -13.03 -43.05 -30.15
CA SER A 392 -13.10 -41.76 -29.47
C SER A 392 -11.90 -41.65 -28.54
N ILE A 393 -10.87 -40.92 -28.93
CA ILE A 393 -9.88 -40.42 -27.96
C ILE A 393 -10.51 -39.21 -27.27
N ASN A 394 -11.59 -39.44 -26.53
CA ASN A 394 -11.99 -38.63 -25.39
C ASN A 394 -11.08 -38.99 -24.21
N GLY A 395 -9.77 -38.83 -24.41
CA GLY A 395 -8.76 -38.93 -23.37
C GLY A 395 -8.57 -37.59 -22.69
N ASN A 396 -9.56 -37.14 -21.92
CA ASN A 396 -9.35 -36.09 -20.92
C ASN A 396 -8.53 -36.68 -19.76
N ALA A 397 -7.25 -36.98 -19.98
CA ALA A 397 -6.31 -37.07 -18.87
C ALA A 397 -5.92 -35.62 -18.53
N PRO A 398 -6.37 -35.06 -17.39
CA PRO A 398 -5.81 -33.79 -16.95
C PRO A 398 -4.31 -34.02 -16.75
N VAL A 399 -3.46 -33.06 -17.16
CA VAL A 399 -2.18 -32.91 -16.47
C VAL A 399 -2.58 -32.84 -15.01
N SER A 400 -2.29 -33.89 -14.24
CA SER A 400 -2.89 -34.03 -12.93
C SER A 400 -2.56 -32.75 -12.17
N THR A 401 -3.59 -32.09 -11.65
CA THR A 401 -3.41 -30.92 -10.78
C THR A 401 -2.38 -31.22 -9.68
N ALA A 402 -2.24 -32.49 -9.32
CA ALA A 402 -1.18 -33.04 -8.49
C ALA A 402 0.26 -32.72 -8.94
N TRP A 403 0.61 -32.75 -10.24
CA TRP A 403 1.95 -32.36 -10.71
C TRP A 403 2.22 -30.87 -10.56
N LEU A 404 1.21 -30.02 -10.77
CA LEU A 404 1.32 -28.57 -10.52
C LEU A 404 1.44 -28.27 -9.03
N PHE A 405 0.67 -28.96 -8.18
CA PHE A 405 0.80 -28.87 -6.73
C PHE A 405 2.15 -29.41 -6.23
N ALA A 406 2.66 -30.50 -6.81
CA ALA A 406 3.97 -31.04 -6.48
C ALA A 406 5.11 -30.10 -6.91
N ALA A 407 5.00 -29.47 -8.08
CA ALA A 407 5.98 -28.48 -8.54
C ALA A 407 5.93 -27.20 -7.69
N LEU A 408 4.73 -26.75 -7.28
CA LEU A 408 4.56 -25.59 -6.42
C LEU A 408 5.01 -25.87 -4.98
N ALA A 409 4.65 -27.02 -4.44
CA ALA A 409 5.13 -27.50 -3.14
C ALA A 409 6.64 -27.71 -3.15
N GLY A 410 7.19 -28.23 -4.26
CA GLY A 410 8.63 -28.36 -4.49
C GLY A 410 9.33 -27.00 -4.56
N ALA A 411 8.76 -26.02 -5.26
CA ALA A 411 9.30 -24.66 -5.32
C ALA A 411 9.23 -23.95 -3.94
N LEU A 412 8.15 -24.16 -3.19
CA LEU A 412 8.01 -23.66 -1.81
C LEU A 412 8.97 -24.37 -0.85
N LEU A 413 9.21 -25.67 -1.01
CA LEU A 413 10.21 -26.44 -0.26
C LEU A 413 11.62 -25.97 -0.58
N VAL A 414 11.93 -25.72 -1.85
CA VAL A 414 13.23 -25.17 -2.27
C VAL A 414 13.40 -23.75 -1.76
N ALA A 415 12.36 -22.89 -1.84
CA ALA A 415 12.41 -21.55 -1.28
C ALA A 415 12.59 -21.57 0.25
N ASN A 416 11.92 -22.48 0.96
CA ASN A 416 12.12 -22.69 2.40
C ASN A 416 13.51 -23.25 2.71
N ALA A 417 14.03 -24.18 1.89
CA ALA A 417 15.38 -24.74 2.05
C ALA A 417 16.47 -23.70 1.78
N ILE A 418 16.30 -22.85 0.76
CA ILE A 418 17.16 -21.69 0.49
C ILE A 418 17.05 -20.71 1.67
N THR A 419 15.83 -20.41 2.13
CA THR A 419 15.63 -19.53 3.29
C THR A 419 16.33 -20.06 4.53
N ALA A 420 16.25 -21.37 4.80
CA ALA A 420 16.93 -22.02 5.91
C ALA A 420 18.46 -22.13 5.70
N ALA A 421 18.93 -22.25 4.47
CA ALA A 421 20.36 -22.34 4.15
C ALA A 421 21.07 -20.99 4.23
N PHE A 422 20.37 -19.89 3.91
CA PHE A 422 20.92 -18.53 3.92
C PHE A 422 20.55 -17.72 5.16
N SER A 423 19.69 -18.26 6.06
CA SER A 423 19.24 -17.56 7.28
C SER A 423 20.37 -17.15 8.21
N GLY A 424 21.50 -17.88 8.21
CA GLY A 424 22.67 -17.56 9.03
C GLY A 424 23.53 -16.40 8.53
N VAL A 425 23.30 -15.90 7.31
CA VAL A 425 24.13 -14.85 6.68
C VAL A 425 23.32 -13.62 6.25
N VAL A 426 22.06 -13.80 5.81
CA VAL A 426 21.23 -12.73 5.22
C VAL A 426 19.87 -12.57 5.93
N GLY A 427 19.64 -13.31 7.02
CA GLY A 427 18.33 -13.41 7.66
C GLY A 427 17.33 -14.26 6.86
N SER A 428 16.26 -14.72 7.51
CA SER A 428 15.24 -15.57 6.86
C SER A 428 14.22 -14.79 6.02
N THR A 429 14.08 -13.48 6.25
CA THR A 429 13.12 -12.66 5.48
C THR A 429 13.64 -12.32 4.08
N VAL A 430 14.94 -12.05 3.92
CA VAL A 430 15.51 -11.61 2.64
C VAL A 430 15.33 -12.66 1.52
N PRO A 431 15.70 -13.95 1.70
CA PRO A 431 15.51 -14.95 0.66
C PRO A 431 14.03 -15.12 0.26
N PHE A 432 13.12 -15.08 1.24
CA PHE A 432 11.68 -15.12 0.99
C PHE A 432 11.20 -13.92 0.17
N ALA A 433 11.56 -12.70 0.57
CA ALA A 433 11.17 -11.47 -0.11
C ALA A 433 11.74 -11.39 -1.54
N LEU A 434 12.98 -11.84 -1.75
CA LEU A 434 13.60 -11.92 -3.08
C LEU A 434 12.90 -12.95 -3.98
N ALA A 435 12.60 -14.15 -3.46
CA ALA A 435 11.88 -15.17 -4.22
C ALA A 435 10.48 -14.69 -4.63
N LEU A 436 9.75 -14.06 -3.72
CA LEU A 436 8.46 -13.45 -4.03
C LEU A 436 8.60 -12.32 -5.06
N SER A 437 9.62 -11.47 -4.94
CA SER A 437 9.87 -10.38 -5.89
C SER A 437 10.16 -10.90 -7.30
N LEU A 438 11.05 -11.88 -7.45
CA LEU A 438 11.35 -12.51 -8.74
C LEU A 438 10.10 -13.10 -9.39
N LEU A 439 9.26 -13.75 -8.57
CA LEU A 439 7.98 -14.29 -9.03
C LEU A 439 7.04 -13.18 -9.54
N LEU A 440 6.89 -12.08 -8.81
CA LEU A 440 6.07 -10.95 -9.24
C LEU A 440 6.61 -10.28 -10.50
N VAL A 441 7.94 -10.16 -10.66
CA VAL A 441 8.58 -9.68 -11.89
C VAL A 441 8.25 -10.60 -13.07
N ALA A 442 8.37 -11.91 -12.91
CA ALA A 442 8.05 -12.88 -13.97
C ALA A 442 6.57 -12.81 -14.38
N ILE A 443 5.66 -12.64 -13.41
CA ILE A 443 4.24 -12.44 -13.67
C ILE A 443 4.00 -11.13 -14.42
N GLY A 444 4.59 -10.02 -13.95
CA GLY A 444 4.47 -8.72 -14.59
C GLY A 444 4.93 -8.75 -16.04
N ALA A 445 6.12 -9.31 -16.31
CA ALA A 445 6.64 -9.51 -17.66
C ALA A 445 5.68 -10.36 -18.51
N GLY A 446 5.20 -11.49 -17.98
CA GLY A 446 4.25 -12.36 -18.68
C GLY A 446 2.91 -11.67 -19.00
N VAL A 447 2.41 -10.82 -18.11
CA VAL A 447 1.18 -10.03 -18.32
C VAL A 447 1.36 -9.00 -19.42
N LEU A 448 2.50 -8.31 -19.45
CA LEU A 448 2.82 -7.29 -20.45
C LEU A 448 3.02 -7.93 -21.82
N LEU A 449 3.80 -9.01 -21.91
CA LEU A 449 4.05 -9.74 -23.16
C LEU A 449 2.77 -10.31 -23.79
N ARG A 450 1.77 -10.66 -22.97
CA ARG A 450 0.48 -11.19 -23.45
C ARG A 450 -0.52 -10.09 -23.84
N GLY A 451 -0.17 -8.82 -23.66
CA GLY A 451 -1.05 -7.70 -24.00
C GLY A 451 -2.39 -7.70 -23.25
N ARG A 452 -2.40 -8.12 -21.97
CA ARG A 452 -3.66 -8.23 -21.20
C ARG A 452 -4.39 -6.87 -21.13
N PRO A 453 -5.74 -6.86 -21.16
CA PRO A 453 -6.51 -5.62 -21.10
C PRO A 453 -6.23 -4.78 -19.83
N ASP A 454 -5.99 -5.45 -18.70
CA ASP A 454 -5.73 -4.84 -17.39
C ASP A 454 -4.23 -4.67 -17.04
N ALA A 455 -3.34 -4.79 -18.03
CA ALA A 455 -1.89 -4.83 -17.79
C ALA A 455 -1.33 -3.59 -17.09
N ALA A 456 -1.89 -2.41 -17.34
CA ALA A 456 -1.46 -1.17 -16.68
C ALA A 456 -1.82 -1.16 -15.18
N GLN A 457 -3.02 -1.61 -14.83
CA GLN A 457 -3.52 -1.64 -13.46
C GLN A 457 -2.81 -2.73 -12.65
N LEU A 458 -2.67 -3.93 -13.22
CA LEU A 458 -1.92 -4.99 -12.56
C LEU A 458 -0.44 -4.63 -12.44
N GLY A 459 0.18 -4.10 -13.50
CA GLY A 459 1.58 -3.68 -13.46
C GLY A 459 1.85 -2.63 -12.39
N PHE A 460 0.92 -1.69 -12.18
CA PHE A 460 1.03 -0.72 -11.09
C PHE A 460 0.93 -1.37 -9.70
N ALA A 461 -0.03 -2.28 -9.49
CA ALA A 461 -0.14 -3.00 -8.22
C ALA A 461 1.11 -3.86 -7.92
N LEU A 462 1.67 -4.51 -8.95
CA LEU A 462 2.92 -5.27 -8.83
C LEU A 462 4.12 -4.36 -8.56
N LEU A 463 4.18 -3.18 -9.18
CA LEU A 463 5.21 -2.18 -8.92
C LEU A 463 5.21 -1.76 -7.44
N LEU A 464 4.04 -1.46 -6.86
CA LEU A 464 3.94 -1.13 -5.43
C LEU A 464 4.42 -2.27 -4.54
N ALA A 465 4.02 -3.52 -4.84
CA ALA A 465 4.47 -4.68 -4.09
C ALA A 465 6.00 -4.89 -4.21
N LEU A 466 6.57 -4.71 -5.40
CA LEU A 466 8.00 -4.85 -5.66
C LEU A 466 8.83 -3.79 -4.95
N VAL A 467 8.40 -2.52 -4.97
CA VAL A 467 9.08 -1.46 -4.22
C VAL A 467 9.00 -1.75 -2.72
N ALA A 468 7.83 -2.15 -2.22
CA ALA A 468 7.67 -2.51 -0.80
C ALA A 468 8.58 -3.68 -0.38
N LEU A 469 8.65 -4.76 -1.16
CA LEU A 469 9.56 -5.88 -0.89
C LEU A 469 11.04 -5.48 -1.01
N SER A 470 11.37 -4.57 -1.92
CA SER A 470 12.74 -4.04 -2.06
C SER A 470 13.16 -3.22 -0.85
N LEU A 471 12.24 -2.46 -0.24
CA LEU A 471 12.50 -1.77 1.03
C LEU A 471 12.74 -2.77 2.16
N VAL A 472 11.90 -3.81 2.29
CA VAL A 472 12.10 -4.87 3.29
C VAL A 472 13.48 -5.51 3.16
N VAL A 473 13.90 -5.83 1.93
CA VAL A 473 15.24 -6.36 1.67
C VAL A 473 16.32 -5.33 2.01
N GLY A 474 16.17 -4.08 1.55
CA GLY A 474 17.16 -3.03 1.75
C GLY A 474 17.44 -2.70 3.22
N LEU A 475 16.41 -2.74 4.07
CA LEU A 475 16.53 -2.44 5.51
C LEU A 475 17.23 -3.53 6.32
N ASP A 476 17.33 -4.73 5.77
CA ASP A 476 18.15 -5.82 6.32
C ASP A 476 19.62 -5.73 5.87
N PHE A 477 19.98 -4.73 5.05
CA PHE A 477 21.37 -4.43 4.68
C PHE A 477 21.82 -3.03 5.09
N PHE A 478 20.93 -2.04 5.05
CA PHE A 478 21.28 -0.63 5.18
C PHE A 478 20.42 0.09 6.22
N ARG A 479 21.03 1.00 6.96
CA ARG A 479 20.39 1.95 7.88
C ARG A 479 21.03 3.33 7.76
N VAL A 480 20.40 4.35 8.33
CA VAL A 480 20.97 5.71 8.38
C VAL A 480 21.94 5.84 9.57
N GLU A 481 23.07 6.55 9.39
CA GLU A 481 24.09 6.84 10.41
C GLU A 481 23.57 7.79 11.50
N GLY A 482 24.05 7.63 12.74
CA GLY A 482 23.77 8.55 13.85
C GLY A 482 22.43 8.31 14.55
N ASP A 483 21.74 7.23 14.17
CA ASP A 483 20.44 6.84 14.71
C ASP A 483 20.56 5.66 15.71
N ILE A 484 19.45 5.26 16.35
CA ILE A 484 19.37 4.11 17.26
C ILE A 484 19.36 2.81 16.42
N ASP A 485 20.53 2.40 15.93
CA ASP A 485 20.71 1.29 14.98
C ASP A 485 19.68 1.35 13.85
N ARG A 486 19.02 0.24 13.47
CA ARG A 486 17.99 0.24 12.41
C ARG A 486 16.57 0.57 12.90
N LEU A 487 16.38 0.94 14.18
CA LEU A 487 15.05 1.16 14.79
C LEU A 487 14.22 2.15 13.99
N ASN A 488 14.75 3.35 13.77
CA ASN A 488 14.03 4.40 13.07
C ASN A 488 13.91 4.10 11.57
N SER A 489 14.87 3.39 10.98
CA SER A 489 14.77 2.94 9.59
C SER A 489 13.57 1.98 9.43
N ILE A 490 13.46 0.95 10.27
CA ILE A 490 12.30 0.06 10.27
C ILE A 490 11.01 0.84 10.54
N PHE A 491 10.99 1.69 11.56
CA PHE A 491 9.82 2.51 11.91
C PHE A 491 9.28 3.32 10.73
N LYS A 492 10.12 4.11 10.06
CA LYS A 492 9.68 5.00 8.98
C LYS A 492 9.31 4.21 7.72
N PHE A 493 10.15 3.26 7.32
CA PHE A 493 9.96 2.57 6.04
C PHE A 493 8.90 1.46 6.12
N TYR A 494 8.66 0.80 7.26
CA TYR A 494 7.60 -0.22 7.37
C TYR A 494 6.20 0.36 7.25
N LEU A 495 5.98 1.61 7.67
CA LEU A 495 4.73 2.32 7.40
C LEU A 495 4.50 2.49 5.89
N GLN A 496 5.54 2.82 5.12
CA GLN A 496 5.46 2.95 3.67
C GLN A 496 5.20 1.59 3.01
N VAL A 497 5.88 0.53 3.47
CA VAL A 497 5.66 -0.87 3.04
C VAL A 497 4.20 -1.26 3.29
N TRP A 498 3.64 -0.97 4.46
CA TRP A 498 2.25 -1.27 4.80
C TRP A 498 1.26 -0.62 3.84
N VAL A 499 1.41 0.68 3.57
CA VAL A 499 0.52 1.43 2.66
C VAL A 499 0.57 0.83 1.25
N MET A 500 1.77 0.56 0.72
CA MET A 500 1.94 0.01 -0.63
C MET A 500 1.39 -1.41 -0.74
N LEU A 501 1.70 -2.29 0.22
CA LEU A 501 1.17 -3.66 0.26
C LEU A 501 -0.34 -3.68 0.45
N GLY A 502 -0.90 -2.83 1.32
CA GLY A 502 -2.35 -2.74 1.52
C GLY A 502 -3.12 -2.36 0.25
N ILE A 503 -2.65 -1.34 -0.48
CA ILE A 503 -3.24 -0.94 -1.77
C ILE A 503 -3.10 -2.05 -2.81
N ALA A 504 -1.91 -2.65 -2.95
CA ALA A 504 -1.66 -3.72 -3.90
C ALA A 504 -2.53 -4.96 -3.60
N SER A 505 -2.57 -5.41 -2.34
CA SER A 505 -3.36 -6.56 -1.90
C SER A 505 -4.86 -6.34 -2.09
N ALA A 506 -5.38 -5.12 -1.90
CA ALA A 506 -6.79 -4.86 -2.19
C ALA A 506 -7.11 -5.09 -3.68
N TYR A 507 -6.28 -4.58 -4.60
CA TYR A 507 -6.47 -4.84 -6.03
C TYR A 507 -6.30 -6.33 -6.40
N LEU A 508 -5.28 -7.00 -5.86
CA LEU A 508 -4.99 -8.40 -6.16
C LEU A 508 -6.05 -9.36 -5.60
N LEU A 509 -6.62 -9.04 -4.43
CA LEU A 509 -7.76 -9.77 -3.85
C LEU A 509 -8.99 -9.67 -4.76
N TRP A 510 -9.29 -8.47 -5.26
CA TRP A 510 -10.37 -8.30 -6.25
C TRP A 510 -10.11 -9.16 -7.50
N ARG A 511 -8.85 -9.19 -7.97
CA ARG A 511 -8.48 -9.96 -9.16
C ARG A 511 -8.65 -11.46 -8.95
N LEU A 512 -8.29 -11.98 -7.78
CA LEU A 512 -8.50 -13.38 -7.39
C LEU A 512 -9.98 -13.78 -7.42
N PHE A 513 -10.88 -12.90 -6.96
CA PHE A 513 -12.32 -13.16 -7.04
C PHE A 513 -12.87 -13.01 -8.46
N ARG A 514 -12.35 -12.05 -9.23
CA ARG A 514 -12.88 -11.70 -10.55
C ARG A 514 -12.47 -12.68 -11.63
N VAL A 515 -11.19 -13.05 -11.66
CA VAL A 515 -10.60 -13.90 -12.69
C VAL A 515 -10.48 -15.31 -12.10
N GLN A 516 -11.60 -16.05 -12.06
CA GLN A 516 -11.67 -17.43 -11.54
C GLN A 516 -10.98 -18.47 -12.44
N SER A 517 -9.79 -18.15 -12.97
CA SER A 517 -9.13 -18.92 -14.03
C SER A 517 -8.30 -20.12 -13.54
N SER A 518 -8.27 -20.41 -12.24
CA SER A 518 -7.27 -21.27 -11.63
C SER A 518 -7.78 -22.57 -11.00
N VAL A 519 -6.84 -23.35 -10.49
CA VAL A 519 -7.08 -24.56 -9.69
C VAL A 519 -7.78 -24.23 -8.35
N LEU A 520 -7.48 -23.07 -7.75
CA LEU A 520 -8.08 -22.59 -6.50
C LEU A 520 -9.59 -22.40 -6.62
N SER A 521 -10.08 -21.87 -7.74
CA SER A 521 -11.53 -21.68 -7.96
C SER A 521 -12.25 -22.98 -8.34
N ARG A 522 -11.54 -23.91 -9.01
CA ARG A 522 -12.08 -25.18 -9.54
C ARG A 522 -12.23 -26.28 -8.50
N ILE A 523 -11.31 -26.38 -7.53
CA ILE A 523 -11.33 -27.43 -6.50
C ILE A 523 -12.03 -26.89 -5.24
N ALA A 524 -13.29 -27.27 -5.05
CA ALA A 524 -14.13 -26.81 -3.95
C ALA A 524 -13.48 -26.91 -2.54
N PRO A 525 -12.85 -28.03 -2.13
CA PRO A 525 -12.21 -28.09 -0.81
C PRO A 525 -11.01 -27.15 -0.68
N VAL A 526 -10.19 -26.99 -1.72
CA VAL A 526 -9.06 -26.03 -1.73
C VAL A 526 -9.58 -24.60 -1.61
N ARG A 527 -10.64 -24.26 -2.36
CA ARG A 527 -11.30 -22.96 -2.27
C ARG A 527 -11.81 -22.65 -0.87
N ARG A 528 -12.50 -23.61 -0.25
CA ARG A 528 -13.04 -23.47 1.11
C ARG A 528 -11.92 -23.32 2.13
N ALA A 529 -10.87 -24.14 2.06
CA ALA A 529 -9.70 -24.01 2.93
C ALA A 529 -9.07 -22.62 2.81
N TRP A 530 -8.86 -22.13 1.58
CA TRP A 530 -8.36 -20.78 1.35
C TRP A 530 -9.26 -19.69 1.92
N GLN A 531 -10.58 -19.78 1.73
CA GLN A 531 -11.56 -18.83 2.30
C GLN A 531 -11.53 -18.83 3.82
N ILE A 532 -11.41 -20.01 4.45
CA ILE A 532 -11.28 -20.16 5.90
C ILE A 532 -9.97 -19.52 6.38
N SER A 533 -8.84 -19.77 5.70
CA SER A 533 -7.55 -19.15 6.04
C SER A 533 -7.59 -17.63 5.90
N LEU A 534 -8.18 -17.11 4.82
CA LEU A 534 -8.36 -15.67 4.63
C LEU A 534 -9.25 -15.08 5.72
N ALA A 535 -10.36 -15.73 6.06
CA ALA A 535 -11.26 -15.29 7.12
C ALA A 535 -10.56 -15.30 8.49
N ALA A 536 -9.78 -16.34 8.79
CA ALA A 536 -9.00 -16.41 10.03
C ALA A 536 -7.95 -15.29 10.11
N LEU A 537 -7.24 -14.99 9.02
CA LEU A 537 -6.30 -13.87 8.96
C LEU A 537 -7.01 -12.53 9.16
N LEU A 538 -8.14 -12.30 8.48
CA LEU A 538 -8.94 -11.08 8.60
C LEU A 538 -9.47 -10.88 10.02
N ILE A 539 -9.96 -11.94 10.66
CA ILE A 539 -10.36 -11.91 12.07
C ILE A 539 -9.14 -11.58 12.95
N GLY A 540 -8.00 -12.24 12.70
CA GLY A 540 -6.78 -12.03 13.46
C GLY A 540 -6.29 -10.58 13.45
N VAL A 541 -6.22 -9.95 12.26
CA VAL A 541 -5.81 -8.54 12.14
C VAL A 541 -6.85 -7.54 12.63
N ALA A 542 -8.12 -7.95 12.77
CA ALA A 542 -9.20 -7.12 13.30
C ALA A 542 -9.27 -7.13 14.85
N ILE A 543 -8.49 -7.99 15.52
CA ILE A 543 -8.44 -8.03 16.99
C ILE A 543 -7.80 -6.75 17.56
N TYR A 544 -6.64 -6.36 17.02
CA TYR A 544 -5.89 -5.21 17.54
C TYR A 544 -6.69 -3.91 17.54
N PRO A 545 -7.42 -3.54 16.47
CA PRO A 545 -8.23 -2.33 16.48
C PRO A 545 -9.25 -2.24 17.59
N VAL A 546 -9.77 -3.39 18.06
CA VAL A 546 -10.74 -3.44 19.15
C VAL A 546 -10.03 -3.44 20.50
N LEU A 547 -9.19 -4.45 20.76
CA LEU A 547 -8.58 -4.64 22.08
C LEU A 547 -7.49 -3.61 22.35
N GLY A 548 -6.68 -3.27 21.36
CA GLY A 548 -5.65 -2.24 21.46
C GLY A 548 -6.23 -0.85 21.72
N THR A 549 -7.40 -0.51 21.13
CA THR A 549 -8.09 0.75 21.45
C THR A 549 -8.57 0.78 22.90
N GLN A 550 -9.15 -0.32 23.38
CA GLN A 550 -9.62 -0.41 24.77
C GLN A 550 -8.48 -0.29 25.78
N ASP A 551 -7.37 -0.98 25.52
CA ASP A 551 -6.18 -0.92 26.36
C ASP A 551 -5.53 0.47 26.32
N ARG A 552 -5.37 1.06 25.12
CA ARG A 552 -4.84 2.42 24.96
C ARG A 552 -5.64 3.48 25.72
N LEU A 553 -6.97 3.37 25.74
CA LEU A 553 -7.81 4.31 26.50
C LEU A 553 -7.61 4.19 28.02
N ARG A 554 -7.13 3.05 28.52
CA ARG A 554 -6.89 2.77 29.94
C ARG A 554 -5.43 2.96 30.37
N ASP A 555 -4.49 2.93 29.41
CA ASP A 555 -3.04 2.98 29.61
C ASP A 555 -2.56 4.21 30.44
N ARG A 556 -3.20 5.37 30.28
CA ARG A 556 -2.73 6.64 30.89
C ARG A 556 -3.65 7.26 31.92
N PHE A 557 -4.94 6.97 31.86
CA PHE A 557 -5.96 7.63 32.67
C PHE A 557 -6.85 6.61 33.34
N GLU A 558 -7.14 6.87 34.61
CA GLU A 558 -7.99 6.01 35.44
C GLU A 558 -9.40 6.59 35.55
N GLY A 559 -10.37 5.72 35.83
CA GLY A 559 -11.75 6.10 36.07
C GLY A 559 -12.60 6.08 34.80
N TYR A 560 -13.12 7.25 34.40
CA TYR A 560 -14.17 7.36 33.40
C TYR A 560 -13.75 6.95 32.00
N VAL A 561 -14.48 6.01 31.39
CA VAL A 561 -14.36 5.69 29.97
C VAL A 561 -15.14 6.73 29.17
N THR A 562 -14.41 7.57 28.43
CA THR A 562 -15.01 8.65 27.64
C THR A 562 -15.94 8.09 26.55
N PRO A 563 -17.20 8.55 26.46
CA PRO A 563 -18.09 8.23 25.35
C PRO A 563 -17.51 8.71 24.02
N LEU A 564 -17.96 8.12 22.92
CA LEU A 564 -17.57 8.56 21.58
C LEU A 564 -17.94 10.04 21.37
N THR A 565 -16.93 10.88 21.13
CA THR A 565 -17.09 12.32 20.94
C THR A 565 -15.96 12.90 20.11
N LEU A 566 -16.22 14.03 19.44
CA LEU A 566 -15.20 14.83 18.76
C LEU A 566 -14.53 15.85 19.71
N ASN A 567 -14.99 15.93 20.96
CA ASN A 567 -14.39 16.80 21.96
C ASN A 567 -13.11 16.16 22.55
N GLY A 568 -11.96 16.53 22.00
CA GLY A 568 -10.65 15.99 22.40
C GLY A 568 -10.19 16.25 23.84
N ILE A 569 -10.96 16.99 24.65
CA ILE A 569 -10.71 17.18 26.09
C ILE A 569 -11.81 16.57 26.97
N ALA A 570 -12.79 15.87 26.38
CA ALA A 570 -13.91 15.29 27.14
C ALA A 570 -13.48 14.26 28.17
N PHE A 571 -12.35 13.58 27.95
CA PHE A 571 -11.81 12.63 28.93
C PHE A 571 -11.47 13.30 30.26
N MET A 572 -11.11 14.59 30.25
CA MET A 572 -10.75 15.30 31.45
C MET A 572 -11.91 15.47 32.44
N GLU A 573 -13.17 15.37 32.01
CA GLU A 573 -14.35 15.60 32.87
C GLU A 573 -14.59 14.49 33.92
N GLY A 574 -13.93 13.33 33.80
CA GLY A 574 -14.11 12.22 34.75
C GLY A 574 -12.91 11.28 34.89
N SER A 575 -11.78 11.63 34.29
CA SER A 575 -10.56 10.85 34.39
C SER A 575 -9.61 11.42 35.44
N SER A 576 -8.81 10.55 36.03
CA SER A 576 -7.70 10.93 36.91
C SER A 576 -6.36 10.47 36.34
N PHE A 577 -5.30 11.20 36.64
CA PHE A 577 -3.93 10.83 36.30
C PHE A 577 -3.16 10.43 37.55
N ARG A 578 -2.48 9.28 37.53
CA ARG A 578 -1.65 8.80 38.65
C ARG A 578 -0.21 9.29 38.54
N GLU A 579 0.21 10.08 39.53
CA GLU A 579 1.57 10.58 39.63
C GLU A 579 2.55 9.48 40.14
N LYS A 580 3.87 9.64 39.95
CA LYS A 580 4.86 8.58 40.29
C LYS A 580 4.90 8.28 41.78
N ASN A 581 4.57 9.27 42.61
CA ASN A 581 4.46 9.13 44.05
C ASN A 581 3.15 8.46 44.50
N GLY A 582 2.26 8.09 43.56
CA GLY A 582 1.00 7.41 43.81
C GLY A 582 -0.22 8.34 43.95
N GLU A 583 -0.02 9.65 44.02
CA GLU A 583 -1.11 10.63 44.13
C GLU A 583 -1.96 10.68 42.87
N LEU A 584 -3.25 10.92 43.04
CA LEU A 584 -4.20 11.04 41.94
C LEU A 584 -4.52 12.52 41.69
N ILE A 585 -4.39 12.93 40.44
CA ILE A 585 -4.74 14.25 39.96
C ILE A 585 -6.11 14.14 39.27
N ASP A 586 -7.13 14.79 39.83
CA ASP A 586 -8.43 14.93 39.17
C ASP A 586 -8.32 15.91 38.00
N LEU A 587 -8.55 15.41 36.79
CA LEU A 587 -8.43 16.22 35.58
C LEU A 587 -9.62 17.16 35.38
N ALA A 588 -10.74 16.95 36.09
CA ALA A 588 -11.91 17.80 35.98
C ALA A 588 -11.60 19.23 36.46
N THR A 589 -10.73 19.37 37.46
CA THR A 589 -10.35 20.68 37.97
C THR A 589 -9.45 21.44 37.01
N ASP A 590 -8.54 20.74 36.31
CA ASP A 590 -7.77 21.31 35.21
C ASP A 590 -8.67 21.69 34.02
N TYR A 591 -9.68 20.87 33.71
CA TYR A 591 -10.62 21.11 32.62
C TYR A 591 -11.35 22.45 32.80
N GLU A 592 -11.85 22.72 33.99
CA GLU A 592 -12.54 23.97 34.29
C GLU A 592 -11.61 25.20 34.17
N GLY A 593 -10.39 25.11 34.71
CA GLY A 593 -9.39 26.18 34.62
C GLY A 593 -8.96 26.46 33.18
N ILE A 594 -8.69 25.42 32.39
CA ILE A 594 -8.36 25.54 30.95
C ILE A 594 -9.53 26.17 30.19
N ARG A 595 -10.78 25.77 30.47
CA ARG A 595 -11.95 26.37 29.83
C ARG A 595 -12.13 27.83 30.22
N TRP A 596 -11.83 28.20 31.46
CA TRP A 596 -11.86 29.59 31.89
C TRP A 596 -10.83 30.41 31.12
N LEU A 597 -9.58 29.95 31.00
CA LEU A 597 -8.54 30.63 30.21
C LEU A 597 -8.98 30.86 28.76
N ARG A 598 -9.50 29.82 28.10
CA ARG A 598 -9.96 29.93 26.70
C ARG A 598 -11.11 30.91 26.47
N ARG A 599 -11.95 31.14 27.49
CA ARG A 599 -13.11 32.03 27.40
C ARG A 599 -12.78 33.47 27.76
N ASN A 600 -11.84 33.68 28.69
CA ASN A 600 -11.63 34.98 29.33
C ASN A 600 -10.31 35.65 28.95
N VAL A 601 -9.32 34.89 28.47
CA VAL A 601 -8.00 35.43 28.11
C VAL A 601 -7.95 35.73 26.61
N GLN A 602 -7.56 36.96 26.26
CA GLN A 602 -7.36 37.40 24.89
C GLN A 602 -5.87 37.56 24.58
N GLY A 603 -5.52 37.40 23.31
CA GLY A 603 -4.13 37.48 22.85
C GLY A 603 -3.33 36.21 23.20
N SER A 604 -2.01 36.38 23.35
CA SER A 604 -1.09 35.29 23.68
C SER A 604 -0.20 35.62 24.90
N PRO A 605 -0.79 36.01 26.05
CA PRO A 605 -0.03 36.23 27.27
C PRO A 605 0.65 34.93 27.74
N ILE A 606 1.84 35.06 28.35
CA ILE A 606 2.57 33.90 28.86
C ILE A 606 1.90 33.40 30.14
N VAL A 607 1.55 32.12 30.14
CA VAL A 607 1.07 31.38 31.31
C VAL A 607 2.23 30.61 31.94
N LEU A 608 2.38 30.75 33.25
CA LEU A 608 3.28 29.93 34.06
C LEU A 608 2.52 28.67 34.50
N GLU A 609 3.09 27.51 34.19
CA GLU A 609 2.61 26.19 34.63
C GLU A 609 3.81 25.33 35.05
N ALA A 610 3.56 24.27 35.84
CA ALA A 610 4.61 23.39 36.35
C ALA A 610 5.44 22.70 35.24
N VAL A 611 6.71 22.48 35.55
CA VAL A 611 7.61 21.58 34.81
C VAL A 611 7.77 20.26 35.55
N THR A 612 7.76 19.15 34.82
CA THR A 612 7.94 17.78 35.34
C THR A 612 9.00 17.03 34.52
N PRO A 613 9.46 15.85 34.97
CA PRO A 613 10.11 14.90 34.07
C PRO A 613 9.25 14.59 32.83
N SER A 614 9.89 14.06 31.78
CA SER A 614 9.20 13.69 30.54
C SER A 614 8.09 12.65 30.73
N TYR A 615 7.10 12.68 29.83
CA TYR A 615 5.96 11.76 29.80
C TYR A 615 5.04 11.79 31.04
N ARG A 616 4.96 12.93 31.73
CA ARG A 616 3.99 13.18 32.83
C ARG A 616 2.90 14.18 32.39
N TRP A 617 2.09 14.67 33.31
CA TRP A 617 0.97 15.59 33.04
C TRP A 617 1.38 17.07 32.90
N ALA A 618 2.64 17.39 32.59
CA ALA A 618 3.07 18.78 32.35
C ALA A 618 2.64 19.34 30.99
N GLY A 619 2.66 20.67 30.86
CA GLY A 619 2.34 21.40 29.63
C GLY A 619 0.85 21.40 29.28
N ARG A 620 -0.02 20.82 30.12
CA ARG A 620 -1.45 20.66 29.80
C ARG A 620 -2.15 22.01 29.59
N VAL A 621 -1.72 23.06 30.28
CA VAL A 621 -2.40 24.36 30.22
C VAL A 621 -2.11 25.02 28.88
N SER A 622 -0.84 25.17 28.51
CA SER A 622 -0.44 25.73 27.22
C SER A 622 -0.95 24.91 26.03
N MET A 623 -0.86 23.57 26.09
CA MET A 623 -1.33 22.68 25.02
C MET A 623 -2.84 22.84 24.71
N TYR A 624 -3.69 22.96 25.73
CA TYR A 624 -5.14 23.02 25.52
C TYR A 624 -5.70 24.45 25.38
N THR A 625 -4.95 25.47 25.80
CA THR A 625 -5.36 26.89 25.65
C THR A 625 -4.78 27.55 24.40
N GLY A 626 -3.62 27.10 23.92
CA GLY A 626 -2.84 27.77 22.88
C GLY A 626 -2.03 28.97 23.40
N LEU A 627 -2.02 29.21 24.72
CA LEU A 627 -1.20 30.24 25.33
C LEU A 627 0.27 29.80 25.41
N PRO A 628 1.24 30.69 25.17
CA PRO A 628 2.66 30.35 25.34
C PRO A 628 2.98 30.12 26.82
N SER A 629 3.90 29.19 27.09
CA SER A 629 4.51 28.98 28.41
C SER A 629 5.97 29.45 28.41
N VAL A 630 6.52 29.70 29.60
CA VAL A 630 7.96 30.00 29.79
C VAL A 630 8.83 28.90 29.17
N ILE A 631 8.41 27.64 29.37
CA ILE A 631 9.00 26.46 28.73
C ILE A 631 7.96 25.34 28.57
N GLY A 632 7.97 24.69 27.40
CA GLY A 632 7.15 23.52 27.12
C GLY A 632 7.85 22.21 27.53
N TRP A 633 7.53 21.11 26.85
CA TRP A 633 8.19 19.83 27.10
C TRP A 633 9.70 19.89 26.80
N GLN A 634 10.52 19.75 27.84
CA GLN A 634 11.97 19.96 27.81
C GLN A 634 12.66 19.22 26.67
N TRP A 635 12.39 17.91 26.52
CA TRP A 635 13.10 17.08 25.56
C TRP A 635 12.87 17.48 24.10
N HIS A 636 11.64 17.79 23.68
CA HIS A 636 11.41 18.32 22.32
C HIS A 636 12.07 19.69 22.12
N GLN A 637 12.12 20.54 23.15
CA GLN A 637 12.78 21.84 23.04
C GLN A 637 14.28 21.66 22.82
N GLU A 638 14.94 20.76 23.55
CA GLU A 638 16.36 20.43 23.40
C GLU A 638 16.65 19.79 22.04
N GLN A 639 15.87 18.78 21.63
CA GLN A 639 16.06 18.12 20.33
C GLN A 639 15.93 19.09 19.15
N GLN A 640 14.95 19.99 19.18
CA GLN A 640 14.74 20.97 18.09
C GLN A 640 15.70 22.16 18.16
N ARG A 641 16.38 22.37 19.30
CA ARG A 641 17.24 23.53 19.55
C ARG A 641 18.54 23.08 20.21
N ALA A 642 19.20 22.07 19.65
CA ALA A 642 20.38 21.46 20.25
C ALA A 642 21.47 22.49 20.62
N GLY A 643 21.73 23.48 19.75
CA GLY A 643 22.65 24.59 20.02
C GLY A 643 22.22 25.58 21.12
N TYR A 644 20.96 25.53 21.56
CA TYR A 644 20.37 26.36 22.61
C TYR A 644 19.84 25.52 23.78
N ALA A 645 20.31 24.28 23.95
CA ALA A 645 19.86 23.42 25.06
C ALA A 645 20.05 24.08 26.44
N TYR A 646 21.12 24.87 26.61
CA TYR A 646 21.37 25.65 27.84
C TYR A 646 20.25 26.65 28.17
N GLU A 647 19.59 27.24 27.16
CA GLU A 647 18.44 28.12 27.36
C GLU A 647 17.20 27.36 27.85
N VAL A 648 17.00 26.14 27.35
CA VAL A 648 15.93 25.25 27.83
C VAL A 648 16.15 24.94 29.31
N SER A 649 17.38 24.54 29.68
CA SER A 649 17.73 24.27 31.08
C SER A 649 17.55 25.50 31.96
N ARG A 650 18.00 26.68 31.52
CA ARG A 650 17.86 27.95 32.26
C ARG A 650 16.39 28.32 32.50
N ARG A 651 15.53 28.18 31.49
CA ARG A 651 14.08 28.44 31.63
C ARG A 651 13.40 27.43 32.52
N THR A 652 13.78 26.16 32.41
CA THR A 652 13.28 25.09 33.28
C THR A 652 13.61 25.38 34.74
N GLU A 653 14.84 25.78 35.03
CA GLU A 653 15.26 26.14 36.38
C GLU A 653 14.57 27.40 36.90
N ALA A 654 14.32 28.39 36.02
CA ALA A 654 13.55 29.56 36.39
C ALA A 654 12.11 29.22 36.79
N VAL A 655 11.42 28.35 36.04
CA VAL A 655 10.07 27.88 36.41
C VAL A 655 10.09 27.14 37.74
N ARG A 656 11.05 26.22 37.94
CA ARG A 656 11.25 25.53 39.22
C ARG A 656 11.42 26.53 40.37
N THR A 657 12.32 27.49 40.20
CA THR A 657 12.60 28.52 41.20
C THR A 657 11.37 29.36 41.53
N ILE A 658 10.60 29.81 40.52
CA ILE A 658 9.37 30.58 40.76
C ILE A 658 8.39 29.79 41.63
N TYR A 659 8.22 28.49 41.39
CA TYR A 659 7.30 27.68 42.17
C TYR A 659 7.87 27.27 43.55
N SER A 660 9.16 26.97 43.68
CA SER A 660 9.77 26.45 44.91
C SER A 660 10.24 27.51 45.90
N THR A 661 10.69 28.69 45.45
CA THR A 661 11.26 29.70 46.35
C THR A 661 10.22 30.25 47.33
N GLN A 662 10.66 30.57 48.55
CA GLN A 662 9.85 31.31 49.53
C GLN A 662 10.08 32.83 49.44
N ASP A 663 11.09 33.26 48.69
CA ASP A 663 11.38 34.68 48.44
C ASP A 663 10.45 35.24 47.36
N VAL A 664 9.48 36.06 47.79
CA VAL A 664 8.50 36.71 46.92
C VAL A 664 9.18 37.62 45.88
N ALA A 665 10.22 38.36 46.26
CA ALA A 665 10.92 39.28 45.36
C ALA A 665 11.66 38.51 44.26
N GLN A 666 12.28 37.37 44.59
CA GLN A 666 12.92 36.49 43.62
C GLN A 666 11.90 35.92 42.61
N ALA A 667 10.76 35.40 43.08
CA ALA A 667 9.71 34.89 42.22
C ALA A 667 9.17 35.98 41.28
N LEU A 668 8.89 37.19 41.79
CA LEU A 668 8.41 38.32 41.00
C LEU A 668 9.45 38.83 39.99
N ALA A 669 10.74 38.79 40.32
CA ALA A 669 11.81 39.16 39.38
C ALA A 669 11.88 38.20 38.18
N LEU A 670 11.80 36.89 38.43
CA LEU A 670 11.79 35.88 37.37
C LEU A 670 10.52 35.93 36.52
N MET A 671 9.34 36.11 37.15
CA MET A 671 8.09 36.27 36.40
C MET A 671 8.12 37.50 35.48
N ARG A 672 8.71 38.61 35.93
CA ARG A 672 8.94 39.80 35.07
C ARG A 672 9.91 39.51 33.93
N ALA A 673 11.02 38.84 34.21
CA ALA A 673 12.04 38.50 33.20
C ALA A 673 11.47 37.66 32.05
N TYR A 674 10.50 36.78 32.34
CA TYR A 674 9.81 35.96 31.34
C TYR A 674 8.43 36.49 30.93
N ASN A 675 8.07 37.71 31.33
CA ASN A 675 6.79 38.36 31.00
C ASN A 675 5.57 37.47 31.29
N VAL A 676 5.59 36.77 32.43
CA VAL A 676 4.47 35.96 32.90
C VAL A 676 3.30 36.88 33.22
N LYS A 677 2.13 36.59 32.65
CA LYS A 677 0.90 37.36 32.88
C LYS A 677 -0.16 36.54 33.62
N TYR A 678 -0.10 35.22 33.55
CA TYR A 678 -0.94 34.33 34.33
C TYR A 678 -0.11 33.28 35.04
N VAL A 679 -0.43 32.99 36.30
CA VAL A 679 0.14 31.87 37.07
C VAL A 679 -0.95 30.84 37.29
N TYR A 680 -0.70 29.62 36.85
CA TYR A 680 -1.56 28.48 37.07
C TYR A 680 -1.11 27.73 38.33
N LEU A 681 -2.06 27.37 39.20
CA LEU A 681 -1.80 26.66 40.44
C LEU A 681 -2.85 25.55 40.65
N GLY A 682 -2.58 24.37 40.13
CA GLY A 682 -3.41 23.17 40.31
C GLY A 682 -2.75 22.13 41.20
N HIS A 683 -3.32 20.92 41.18
CA HIS A 683 -2.77 19.75 41.89
C HIS A 683 -1.30 19.48 41.52
N LEU A 684 -0.97 19.48 40.22
CA LEU A 684 0.37 19.18 39.75
C LEU A 684 1.43 20.13 40.34
N GLU A 685 1.15 21.44 40.34
CA GLU A 685 2.04 22.43 40.92
C GLU A 685 2.28 22.18 42.42
N ARG A 686 1.23 21.83 43.18
CA ARG A 686 1.31 21.55 44.63
C ARG A 686 2.12 20.28 44.94
N ILE A 687 2.00 19.26 44.10
CA ILE A 687 2.72 17.99 44.24
C ILE A 687 4.23 18.18 44.03
N TYR A 688 4.61 18.94 43.00
CA TYR A 688 6.02 19.10 42.62
C TYR A 688 6.77 20.18 43.40
N PHE A 689 6.07 21.17 43.97
CA PHE A 689 6.69 22.34 44.62
C PHE A 689 6.05 22.72 45.97
N PRO A 690 5.81 21.77 46.89
CA PRO A 690 5.11 22.05 48.16
C PRO A 690 5.79 23.13 49.01
N GLU A 691 7.12 23.23 48.96
CA GLU A 691 7.96 24.14 49.72
C GLU A 691 7.68 25.63 49.45
N GLY A 692 7.21 25.94 48.24
CA GLY A 692 6.96 27.31 47.78
C GLY A 692 5.47 27.66 47.68
N MET A 693 4.57 26.83 48.22
CA MET A 693 3.12 27.09 48.16
C MET A 693 2.69 28.22 49.09
N ALA A 694 3.37 28.42 50.22
CA ALA A 694 3.00 29.39 51.23
C ALA A 694 2.93 30.83 50.70
N LYS A 695 3.82 31.24 49.78
CA LYS A 695 3.81 32.59 49.20
C LYS A 695 2.55 32.91 48.38
N PHE A 696 1.87 31.89 47.85
CA PHE A 696 0.62 32.09 47.11
C PHE A 696 -0.59 32.34 48.03
N ALA A 697 -0.49 32.05 49.34
CA ALA A 697 -1.57 32.27 50.29
C ALA A 697 -1.93 33.76 50.45
N ASP A 698 -0.92 34.65 50.36
CA ASP A 698 -1.11 36.11 50.36
C ASP A 698 -0.86 36.74 48.97
N ASN A 699 -1.11 35.97 47.90
CA ASN A 699 -1.04 36.44 46.52
C ASN A 699 0.31 37.10 46.14
N LEU A 700 1.43 36.61 46.69
CA LEU A 700 2.77 37.19 46.54
C LEU A 700 2.78 38.68 46.93
N ASP A 701 2.47 38.97 48.20
CA ASP A 701 2.38 40.32 48.78
C ASP A 701 1.42 41.24 47.98
N GLY A 702 0.30 40.67 47.52
CA GLY A 702 -0.71 41.38 46.72
C GLY A 702 -0.31 41.68 45.27
N ALA A 703 0.76 41.09 44.75
CA ALA A 703 1.16 41.23 43.34
C ALA A 703 0.28 40.44 42.36
N LEU A 704 -0.51 39.48 42.86
CA LEU A 704 -1.40 38.64 42.07
C LEU A 704 -2.88 38.94 42.30
N ASP A 705 -3.66 39.00 41.22
CA ASP A 705 -5.12 38.96 41.26
C ASP A 705 -5.60 37.52 41.02
N ARG A 706 -6.27 36.90 41.99
CA ARG A 706 -6.93 35.61 41.75
C ARG A 706 -8.17 35.82 40.87
N VAL A 707 -8.18 35.21 39.68
CA VAL A 707 -9.20 35.41 38.64
C VAL A 707 -10.07 34.17 38.40
N PHE A 708 -9.63 33.00 38.86
CA PHE A 708 -10.38 31.75 38.85
C PHE A 708 -9.97 30.91 40.06
N ASP A 709 -10.92 30.19 40.64
CA ASP A 709 -10.73 29.27 41.76
C ASP A 709 -11.90 28.27 41.77
N ASN A 710 -11.58 26.97 41.78
CA ASN A 710 -12.56 25.90 41.97
C ASN A 710 -12.25 25.02 43.20
N GLY A 711 -11.50 25.54 44.16
CA GLY A 711 -11.07 24.86 45.38
C GLY A 711 -9.76 24.10 45.25
N GLU A 712 -9.49 23.51 44.08
CA GLU A 712 -8.26 22.73 43.85
C GLU A 712 -7.29 23.43 42.89
N THR A 713 -7.84 24.08 41.86
CA THR A 713 -7.12 24.85 40.85
C THR A 713 -7.44 26.33 40.98
N ALA A 714 -6.39 27.16 41.08
CA ALA A 714 -6.48 28.61 41.04
C ALA A 714 -5.68 29.18 39.87
N ILE A 715 -6.19 30.25 39.27
CA ILE A 715 -5.47 31.02 38.25
C ILE A 715 -5.34 32.44 38.76
N TYR A 716 -4.11 32.94 38.69
CA TYR A 716 -3.76 34.29 39.08
C TYR A 716 -3.36 35.10 37.86
N ARG A 717 -3.85 36.34 37.77
CA ARG A 717 -3.32 37.34 36.85
C ARG A 717 -2.24 38.14 37.57
N VAL A 718 -1.07 38.27 36.96
CA VAL A 718 -0.01 39.13 37.48
C VAL A 718 -0.44 40.57 37.27
N ARG A 719 -0.52 41.37 38.35
CA ARG A 719 -0.78 42.81 38.23
C ARG A 719 0.34 43.44 37.40
N ASP A 720 0.09 44.54 36.69
CA ASP A 720 1.17 45.26 36.04
C ASP A 720 2.11 45.79 37.12
N ILE A 721 3.17 45.03 37.35
CA ILE A 721 4.27 45.36 38.24
C ILE A 721 5.09 46.37 37.44
N GLY A 722 4.87 47.66 37.72
CA GLY A 722 5.59 48.77 37.07
C GLY A 722 7.10 48.62 37.09
#